data_AF-A0A5C6A2T9-F1
#
_entry.id   AF-A0A5C6A2T9-F1
#
_cell.length_a   1.000
_cell.length_b   1.000
_cell.length_c   1.000
_cell.angle_alpha   90.00
_cell.angle_beta   90.00
_cell.angle_gamma   90.00
#
_symmetry.space_group_name_H-M   'P 1'
#
loop_
_entity.id
_entity.type
_entity.pdbx_description
1 polymer ?
#
loop_
_entity_poly.entity_id
_entity_poly.type
_entity_poly.pdbx_seq_one_letter_code
_entity_poly.pdbx_strand_id
1 'polypeptide(L)'
;MPDQLTRRSIEPSQATDDIDAANERECGSLRAVSQGQDGQRLLGRDEHAGPFELRVLSGIANNPRRLAEVTTQCQRIGLVEHPAVRKVASWSMDVDPPTLRMELPKGTDPSRHGLDRLLEPTTSLLTADQRWRIAWQIVDAAIAAHRVGLFHGSYSPTTLLVQADDAVPVWIDYTATICDEAIAKIALSVDDDLQSLQRLLNELLGALLEKTPEDTDQGPPSLSQWQSALHPHVSHEIETMPTAELDSRSGSSHDAPTSESDFHGVSMNAVASSEPTTRSSKEPPRQLGRFQLFQQVGEGGMGTVFRAIDLSNQETVAVKILRDRGQDFARSIRRFRKEARLMADAQNEHVTRLIEVGEDQGFHFLVMEFIDGVNLKKWLSRRPPLEEAEALSIAADISRALVDAHAREMVHRDIKPENVLIHLRDDAPEFAGNLYQRPLEHFVIKLTDFGIARHVHQSESMEVTRAGSVLGTPRYMSPEQCRSLGTVKPSSDVYSVGITMYELLTGTLPFEADDFMKIAAMHCYQDAPSIQKRNAKVSDLAAQIVQRAIAKDPADRFGDAGQLLSEILKLVHGQPTGFEAHPKLPDHSKKKVWTKTVVWKLASQPSELWPMVSNTERLNEAIGLPPVDYRSENDPILGVRKFGEFTLGGVKVSWEEHPFEWIEGRRMGILREFDQGPFRWFMSLVTLEPHADGGTRLSHQVSIESRNLLGRMLTTIEADWKGFKHLDGVYKRVDRAIQGRLSAKEGSDAFCKTKPLGRNESKRLRERVANLIDRGVDTSLANRLETILRDWSSQDLAALRPLAIADRMKVDGRSMTDACLIAATEGLLVLRWEVLCPTCRVAASTRDQLSAIGAHTHCEACDVDFQSNLGDSIEMVFQSHPEIREVNDGQYCIGGPEHSPHVVAQVRIESRECLELELDLKPGDYLLRGPRLPRTQPVRVQSTAAPSRVNFELSRVGLGRHTPALRAGRQNLSLMNDLDHLHVVRIERTIPRGDVITATMASANPLFRQLFPDQNFAGTNPIETETMSFVATCIDQIEELYLSMTEAEAYELIREHHRRLADGVQASGGAVVKTVGERMLACFQRREQAVEAADSIRDRMAQPPALTNLRLGIAVHCGPTLATTQNNQIDYFGATVRAVSAMPDLAGGDMLVSEPVYSDPLTREKFADSTNQIEVIDLPGTPGLRVKRIVTER
;
A
#
# COMPACT_ATOMS: atom_id res chain seq x y z
N MET A 1 16.15 -21.50 54.84
CA MET A 1 16.82 -20.62 55.82
C MET A 1 17.82 -19.76 55.08
N PRO A 2 18.07 -18.53 55.51
CA PRO A 2 19.10 -17.65 54.95
C PRO A 2 20.43 -17.77 55.72
N ASP A 3 21.53 -17.45 55.05
CA ASP A 3 22.74 -16.86 55.64
C ASP A 3 23.17 -15.74 54.67
N GLN A 4 23.12 -14.47 55.09
CA GLN A 4 24.10 -13.76 55.93
C GLN A 4 25.35 -13.30 55.16
N LEU A 5 25.45 -12.00 54.97
CA LEU A 5 26.68 -11.25 55.22
C LEU A 5 26.31 -9.84 55.72
N THR A 6 27.04 -9.36 56.72
CA THR A 6 26.66 -8.21 57.55
C THR A 6 27.19 -6.88 57.04
N ARG A 7 26.39 -5.81 57.14
CA ARG A 7 26.89 -4.43 57.08
C ARG A 7 27.87 -4.18 58.24
N ARG A 8 29.00 -3.55 57.95
CA ARG A 8 29.78 -2.78 58.93
C ARG A 8 29.55 -1.29 58.67
N SER A 9 29.24 -0.55 59.71
CA SER A 9 29.33 0.91 59.73
C SER A 9 30.78 1.33 59.99
N ILE A 10 31.24 2.38 59.32
CA ILE A 10 32.51 3.06 59.58
C ILE A 10 32.17 4.46 60.14
N GLU A 11 32.95 4.94 61.10
CA GLU A 11 32.70 6.22 61.77
C GLU A 11 33.26 7.41 60.96
N PRO A 12 32.68 8.63 61.06
CA PRO A 12 32.97 9.71 60.11
C PRO A 12 34.41 10.25 60.13
N SER A 13 35.20 9.94 61.16
CA SER A 13 36.54 10.51 61.39
C SER A 13 37.70 9.69 60.79
N GLN A 14 37.42 8.68 59.95
CA GLN A 14 38.46 8.01 59.15
C GLN A 14 38.32 8.27 57.64
N ALA A 15 37.20 8.87 57.21
CA ALA A 15 36.93 9.15 55.80
C ALA A 15 37.67 10.41 55.27
N THR A 16 38.25 11.23 56.15
CA THR A 16 39.03 12.42 55.75
C THR A 16 40.42 12.02 55.21
N ASP A 17 41.13 11.18 55.95
CA ASP A 17 42.55 10.95 55.76
C ASP A 17 42.85 10.13 54.48
N ASP A 18 41.95 9.22 54.11
CA ASP A 18 42.02 8.46 52.84
C ASP A 18 41.62 9.30 51.61
N ILE A 19 40.87 10.40 51.78
CA ILE A 19 40.48 11.29 50.67
C ILE A 19 41.65 12.18 50.24
N ASP A 20 42.47 12.67 51.18
CA ASP A 20 43.67 13.44 50.85
C ASP A 20 44.68 12.58 50.06
N ALA A 21 44.98 11.38 50.54
CA ALA A 21 45.95 10.45 49.92
C ALA A 21 45.58 10.01 48.48
N ALA A 22 44.29 10.08 48.11
CA ALA A 22 43.80 9.81 46.76
C ALA A 22 43.89 11.03 45.82
N ASN A 23 43.64 12.25 46.34
CA ASN A 23 43.60 13.47 45.52
C ASN A 23 44.96 14.17 45.36
N GLU A 24 45.90 13.99 46.29
CA GLU A 24 47.24 14.62 46.26
C GLU A 24 48.09 14.27 45.02
N ARG A 25 47.71 13.26 44.22
CA ARG A 25 48.48 12.83 43.04
C ARG A 25 48.17 13.59 41.76
N GLU A 26 47.06 14.33 41.70
CA GLU A 26 46.65 15.08 40.49
C GLU A 26 46.24 16.54 40.76
N CYS A 27 46.18 16.99 42.02
CA CYS A 27 45.83 18.38 42.35
C CYS A 27 46.71 18.97 43.46
N GLY A 28 47.23 20.17 43.24
CA GLY A 28 48.00 20.92 44.24
C GLY A 28 47.13 21.40 45.40
N SER A 29 47.76 21.56 46.57
CA SER A 29 47.20 21.84 47.90
C SER A 29 45.77 22.41 47.91
N LEU A 30 44.80 21.55 48.22
CA LEU A 30 43.40 21.93 48.39
C LEU A 30 43.21 22.73 49.68
N ARG A 31 42.38 23.78 49.65
CA ARG A 31 42.02 24.60 50.81
C ARG A 31 40.51 24.65 50.99
N ALA A 32 40.02 24.26 52.16
CA ALA A 32 38.62 24.43 52.53
C ALA A 32 38.22 25.92 52.62
N VAL A 33 37.01 26.23 52.14
CA VAL A 33 36.41 27.57 52.15
C VAL A 33 35.14 27.61 52.99
N SER A 34 34.26 26.64 52.80
CA SER A 34 32.98 26.54 53.52
C SER A 34 32.48 25.10 53.57
N GLN A 35 31.53 24.86 54.46
CA GLN A 35 30.76 23.63 54.57
C GLN A 35 29.27 23.99 54.58
N GLY A 36 28.42 23.05 54.21
CA GLY A 36 26.96 23.16 54.28
C GLY A 36 26.30 21.79 54.28
N GLN A 37 24.96 21.76 54.21
CA GLN A 37 24.17 20.54 54.33
C GLN A 37 24.49 19.47 53.27
N ASP A 38 24.75 19.86 52.03
CA ASP A 38 25.03 18.91 50.94
C ASP A 38 26.51 18.49 50.90
N GLY A 39 27.44 19.28 51.46
CA GLY A 39 28.88 18.97 51.46
C GLY A 39 29.81 20.15 51.75
N GLN A 40 31.08 20.01 51.40
CA GLN A 40 32.12 21.05 51.59
C GLN A 40 32.65 21.61 50.27
N ARG A 41 33.03 22.90 50.27
CA ARG A 41 33.64 23.63 49.16
C ARG A 41 35.14 23.83 49.41
N LEU A 42 35.95 23.30 48.51
CA LEU A 42 37.41 23.40 48.49
C LEU A 42 37.86 24.24 47.29
N LEU A 43 38.98 24.95 47.41
CA LEU A 43 39.69 25.57 46.30
C LEU A 43 40.97 24.80 46.02
N GLY A 44 41.18 24.47 44.76
CA GLY A 44 42.41 23.84 44.27
C GLY A 44 43.07 24.67 43.19
N ARG A 45 44.32 24.32 42.88
CA ARG A 45 45.05 24.90 41.76
C ARG A 45 45.65 23.78 40.91
N ASP A 46 45.23 23.77 39.66
CA ASP A 46 45.76 22.95 38.59
C ASP A 46 46.94 23.68 37.95
N GLU A 47 48.07 23.00 37.75
CA GLU A 47 49.27 23.60 37.17
C GLU A 47 49.08 24.01 35.69
N HIS A 48 48.18 23.32 34.98
CA HIS A 48 47.95 23.51 33.55
C HIS A 48 46.62 24.23 33.28
N ALA A 49 45.55 23.91 34.03
CA ALA A 49 44.22 24.52 33.85
C ALA A 49 43.97 25.77 34.72
N GLY A 50 44.75 26.00 35.78
CA GLY A 50 44.59 27.15 36.69
C GLY A 50 43.73 26.88 37.94
N PRO A 51 43.20 27.92 38.61
CA PRO A 51 42.40 27.74 39.81
C PRO A 51 41.04 27.08 39.49
N PHE A 52 40.56 26.22 40.37
CA PHE A 52 39.23 25.61 40.29
C PHE A 52 38.59 25.50 41.68
N GLU A 53 37.27 25.34 41.70
CA GLU A 53 36.51 25.05 42.91
C GLU A 53 36.04 23.60 42.85
N LEU A 54 36.25 22.84 43.93
CA LEU A 54 35.82 21.45 44.06
C LEU A 54 34.83 21.35 45.22
N ARG A 55 33.66 20.77 44.95
CA ARG A 55 32.68 20.44 45.98
C ARG A 55 32.70 18.94 46.23
N VAL A 56 32.81 18.57 47.49
CA VAL A 56 32.79 17.20 47.98
C VAL A 56 31.46 17.01 48.71
N LEU A 57 30.52 16.35 48.05
CA LEU A 57 29.09 16.32 48.38
C LEU A 57 28.75 15.15 49.32
N SER A 58 29.52 15.02 50.40
CA SER A 58 29.38 13.93 51.37
C SER A 58 28.03 13.92 52.11
N GLY A 59 27.33 15.06 52.18
CA GLY A 59 26.00 15.16 52.78
C GLY A 59 24.88 14.49 51.96
N ILE A 60 25.07 14.34 50.63
CA ILE A 60 24.03 13.79 49.74
C ILE A 60 24.32 12.37 49.25
N ALA A 61 25.52 11.83 49.51
CA ALA A 61 25.96 10.49 49.08
C ALA A 61 24.94 9.37 49.41
N ASN A 62 24.28 9.47 50.57
CA ASN A 62 23.29 8.50 51.05
C ASN A 62 21.83 8.96 50.86
N ASN A 63 21.58 10.00 50.05
CA ASN A 63 20.25 10.51 49.73
C ASN A 63 20.02 10.46 48.21
N PRO A 64 19.50 9.34 47.66
CA PRO A 64 19.37 9.14 46.22
C PRO A 64 18.59 10.25 45.52
N ARG A 65 17.51 10.74 46.13
CA ARG A 65 16.73 11.85 45.58
C ARG A 65 17.55 13.14 45.49
N ARG A 66 18.39 13.44 46.49
CA ARG A 66 19.18 14.68 46.51
C ARG A 66 20.41 14.60 45.62
N LEU A 67 21.08 13.44 45.57
CA LEU A 67 22.15 13.17 44.60
C LEU A 67 21.65 13.39 43.17
N ALA A 68 20.51 12.76 42.87
CA ALA A 68 19.80 12.91 41.62
C ALA A 68 19.40 14.37 41.35
N GLU A 69 18.85 15.09 42.35
CA GLU A 69 18.50 16.52 42.24
C GLU A 69 19.68 17.41 41.78
N VAL A 70 20.92 17.08 42.18
CA VAL A 70 22.13 17.79 41.70
C VAL A 70 22.54 17.31 40.31
N THR A 71 22.44 16.01 40.01
CA THR A 71 22.83 15.42 38.71
C THR A 71 22.19 16.13 37.51
N THR A 72 20.86 16.21 37.42
CA THR A 72 20.26 16.80 36.21
C THR A 72 20.31 18.33 36.19
N GLN A 73 20.57 19.01 37.32
CA GLN A 73 21.03 20.40 37.28
C GLN A 73 22.40 20.49 36.59
N CYS A 74 23.38 19.65 36.98
CA CYS A 74 24.69 19.58 36.30
C CYS A 74 24.58 19.20 34.81
N GLN A 75 23.64 18.31 34.44
CA GLN A 75 23.36 18.00 33.02
C GLN A 75 22.75 19.19 32.28
N ARG A 76 21.81 19.93 32.89
CA ARG A 76 21.14 21.09 32.29
C ARG A 76 22.04 22.33 32.19
N ILE A 77 23.03 22.52 33.07
CA ILE A 77 24.03 23.61 32.95
C ILE A 77 24.82 23.50 31.64
N GLY A 78 25.04 22.29 31.14
CA GLY A 78 25.62 22.05 29.82
C GLY A 78 24.78 22.60 28.67
N LEU A 79 23.44 22.65 28.83
CA LEU A 79 22.48 23.03 27.78
C LEU A 79 22.23 24.55 27.68
N VAL A 80 22.66 25.34 28.67
CA VAL A 80 22.49 26.80 28.66
C VAL A 80 23.71 27.50 28.05
N GLU A 81 23.61 27.94 26.81
CA GLU A 81 24.62 28.78 26.15
C GLU A 81 24.43 30.26 26.54
N HIS A 82 24.82 30.61 27.78
CA HIS A 82 24.77 31.98 28.28
C HIS A 82 26.06 32.33 29.06
N PRO A 83 26.71 33.48 28.81
CA PRO A 83 28.04 33.79 29.37
C PRO A 83 28.05 33.96 30.90
N ALA A 84 26.92 34.36 31.49
CA ALA A 84 26.78 34.51 32.94
C ALA A 84 26.34 33.22 33.67
N VAL A 85 26.17 32.08 32.97
CA VAL A 85 25.91 30.79 33.61
C VAL A 85 27.23 30.08 33.86
N ARG A 86 27.59 29.88 35.13
CA ARG A 86 28.86 29.27 35.53
C ARG A 86 28.91 27.80 35.10
N LYS A 87 30.01 27.40 34.45
CA LYS A 87 30.16 26.05 33.89
C LYS A 87 30.75 25.06 34.89
N VAL A 88 30.28 23.81 34.76
CA VAL A 88 30.81 22.63 35.44
C VAL A 88 31.92 22.06 34.54
N ALA A 89 33.15 21.96 35.05
CA ALA A 89 34.28 21.40 34.30
C ALA A 89 34.22 19.86 34.27
N SER A 90 33.93 19.25 35.42
CA SER A 90 33.70 17.81 35.54
C SER A 90 32.88 17.48 36.80
N TRP A 91 32.19 16.34 36.81
CA TRP A 91 31.39 15.89 37.96
C TRP A 91 31.22 14.37 37.97
N SER A 92 31.31 13.78 39.14
CA SER A 92 31.23 12.33 39.37
C SER A 92 30.33 12.04 40.56
N MET A 93 29.17 11.43 40.29
CA MET A 93 28.23 10.97 41.32
C MET A 93 28.39 9.48 41.65
N ASP A 94 29.18 8.76 40.85
CA ASP A 94 29.43 7.32 40.96
C ASP A 94 30.61 7.00 41.90
N VAL A 95 31.13 8.01 42.61
CA VAL A 95 32.17 7.92 43.64
C VAL A 95 31.60 8.33 45.01
N ASP A 96 32.10 7.74 46.09
CA ASP A 96 31.68 8.04 47.46
C ASP A 96 32.85 8.69 48.24
N PRO A 97 32.73 9.96 48.70
CA PRO A 97 31.62 10.88 48.47
C PRO A 97 31.59 11.48 47.04
N PRO A 98 30.41 11.83 46.50
CA PRO A 98 30.25 12.47 45.19
C PRO A 98 31.02 13.80 45.05
N THR A 99 31.48 14.11 43.84
CA THR A 99 32.35 15.28 43.57
C THR A 99 31.95 16.10 42.35
N LEU A 100 32.15 17.41 42.45
CA LEU A 100 31.72 18.40 41.46
C LEU A 100 32.78 19.51 41.32
N ARG A 101 33.44 19.60 40.16
CA ARG A 101 34.51 20.57 39.86
C ARG A 101 33.96 21.70 38.98
N MET A 102 33.92 22.90 39.55
CA MET A 102 33.42 24.13 38.93
C MET A 102 34.58 24.97 38.37
N GLU A 103 34.37 25.57 37.20
CA GLU A 103 35.32 26.55 36.66
C GLU A 103 35.39 27.80 37.54
N LEU A 104 36.56 28.44 37.62
CA LEU A 104 36.73 29.75 38.25
C LEU A 104 37.16 30.80 37.20
N PRO A 105 36.28 31.76 36.87
CA PRO A 105 36.61 32.87 35.99
C PRO A 105 37.79 33.69 36.55
N LYS A 106 38.79 33.94 35.69
CA LYS A 106 40.00 34.71 36.04
C LYS A 106 39.60 36.12 36.51
N GLY A 107 39.96 36.47 37.75
CA GLY A 107 39.62 37.76 38.36
C GLY A 107 38.52 37.69 39.42
N THR A 108 37.90 36.52 39.65
CA THR A 108 36.94 36.31 40.75
C THR A 108 37.63 35.81 42.04
N ASP A 109 37.11 36.22 43.21
CA ASP A 109 37.55 35.75 44.53
C ASP A 109 36.46 34.87 45.17
N PRO A 110 36.44 33.55 44.97
CA PRO A 110 35.43 32.65 45.52
C PRO A 110 35.53 32.47 47.05
N SER A 111 36.52 33.09 47.72
CA SER A 111 36.60 33.14 49.18
C SER A 111 35.87 34.36 49.79
N ARG A 112 35.28 35.21 48.95
CA ARG A 112 34.48 36.37 49.34
C ARG A 112 33.26 36.50 48.43
N HIS A 113 32.07 36.31 49.00
CA HIS A 113 30.80 36.41 48.29
C HIS A 113 30.67 37.73 47.53
N GLY A 114 30.32 37.62 46.24
CA GLY A 114 30.62 38.66 45.25
C GLY A 114 29.93 40.00 45.50
N LEU A 115 28.79 40.01 46.20
CA LEU A 115 27.99 41.20 46.46
C LEU A 115 28.20 41.86 47.82
N ASP A 116 28.76 41.20 48.83
CA ASP A 116 28.82 41.80 50.19
C ASP A 116 29.66 43.09 50.19
N ARG A 117 30.79 43.07 49.47
CA ARG A 117 31.64 44.25 49.18
C ARG A 117 30.98 45.33 48.33
N LEU A 118 29.84 45.03 47.70
CA LEU A 118 29.08 45.92 46.81
C LEU A 118 27.83 46.50 47.50
N LEU A 119 27.38 45.85 48.58
CA LEU A 119 26.24 46.26 49.40
C LEU A 119 26.65 46.94 50.72
N GLU A 120 27.92 46.80 51.17
CA GLU A 120 28.45 47.54 52.32
C GLU A 120 28.24 49.07 52.16
N PRO A 121 27.44 49.74 53.04
CA PRO A 121 27.02 51.13 52.84
C PRO A 121 28.15 52.16 52.79
N THR A 122 29.32 51.82 53.32
CA THR A 122 30.47 52.74 53.47
C THR A 122 31.41 52.78 52.26
N THR A 123 31.32 51.83 51.31
CA THR A 123 32.27 51.70 50.19
C THR A 123 31.61 51.20 48.89
N SER A 124 30.53 51.85 48.45
CA SER A 124 29.90 51.58 47.14
C SER A 124 30.81 51.99 45.96
N LEU A 125 31.72 51.09 45.57
CA LEU A 125 32.60 51.25 44.40
C LEU A 125 31.87 51.18 43.05
N LEU A 126 30.64 50.64 43.00
CA LEU A 126 29.86 50.54 41.78
C LEU A 126 28.94 51.74 41.56
N THR A 127 28.98 52.27 40.35
CA THR A 127 28.05 53.28 39.84
C THR A 127 26.63 52.72 39.66
N ALA A 128 25.66 53.63 39.51
CA ALA A 128 24.28 53.26 39.22
C ALA A 128 24.15 52.37 37.96
N ASP A 129 24.83 52.75 36.88
CA ASP A 129 24.84 52.04 35.60
C ASP A 129 25.45 50.64 35.71
N GLN A 130 26.52 50.47 36.49
CA GLN A 130 27.10 49.14 36.76
C GLN A 130 26.14 48.24 37.55
N ARG A 131 25.42 48.78 38.56
CA ARG A 131 24.38 48.03 39.29
C ARG A 131 23.25 47.59 38.37
N TRP A 132 22.83 48.45 37.44
CA TRP A 132 21.85 48.10 36.40
C TRP A 132 22.36 47.06 35.40
N ARG A 133 23.64 47.13 34.97
CA ARG A 133 24.26 46.12 34.10
C ARG A 133 24.45 44.76 34.79
N ILE A 134 24.67 44.72 36.10
CA ILE A 134 24.62 43.47 36.90
C ILE A 134 23.18 42.93 36.92
N ALA A 135 22.20 43.76 37.29
CA ALA A 135 20.80 43.37 37.36
C ALA A 135 20.30 42.75 36.05
N TRP A 136 20.61 43.37 34.91
CA TRP A 136 20.25 42.84 33.59
C TRP A 136 20.87 41.48 33.31
N GLN A 137 22.19 41.32 33.54
CA GLN A 137 22.88 40.03 33.32
C GLN A 137 22.29 38.89 34.16
N ILE A 138 21.82 39.18 35.38
CA ILE A 138 21.19 38.17 36.25
C ILE A 138 19.82 37.76 35.71
N VAL A 139 18.99 38.73 35.28
CA VAL A 139 17.67 38.46 34.69
C VAL A 139 17.77 37.71 33.36
N ASP A 140 18.67 38.12 32.46
CA ASP A 140 18.87 37.48 31.15
C ASP A 140 19.38 36.03 31.30
N ALA A 141 20.30 35.80 32.26
CA ALA A 141 20.75 34.46 32.62
C ALA A 141 19.64 33.59 33.24
N ALA A 142 18.77 34.16 34.08
CA ALA A 142 17.62 33.45 34.65
C ALA A 142 16.64 33.00 33.56
N ILE A 143 16.31 33.90 32.62
CA ILE A 143 15.48 33.59 31.46
C ILE A 143 16.14 32.51 30.59
N ALA A 144 17.46 32.55 30.39
CA ALA A 144 18.20 31.53 29.65
C ALA A 144 18.20 30.16 30.36
N ALA A 145 18.25 30.14 31.69
CA ALA A 145 18.19 28.92 32.51
C ALA A 145 16.78 28.29 32.52
N HIS A 146 15.75 29.10 32.75
CA HIS A 146 14.35 28.64 32.81
C HIS A 146 13.91 27.96 31.51
N ARG A 147 14.38 28.46 30.36
CA ARG A 147 14.15 27.89 29.02
C ARG A 147 14.62 26.45 28.81
N VAL A 148 15.44 25.88 29.71
CA VAL A 148 15.81 24.45 29.72
C VAL A 148 15.40 23.71 30.99
N GLY A 149 14.56 24.33 31.83
CA GLY A 149 14.19 23.80 33.15
C GLY A 149 15.35 23.76 34.15
N LEU A 150 16.33 24.65 34.00
CA LEU A 150 17.40 24.88 34.98
C LEU A 150 16.91 25.94 35.97
N PHE A 151 16.93 25.64 37.27
CA PHE A 151 16.40 26.52 38.33
C PHE A 151 17.44 26.70 39.42
N HIS A 152 17.61 27.92 39.93
CA HIS A 152 18.61 28.22 40.96
C HIS A 152 18.11 27.81 42.36
N GLY A 153 16.84 28.06 42.62
CA GLY A 153 16.10 27.83 43.85
C GLY A 153 16.51 28.66 45.06
N SER A 154 17.44 29.61 44.92
CA SER A 154 17.83 30.61 45.93
C SER A 154 18.87 31.62 45.37
N TYR A 155 18.46 32.57 44.52
CA TYR A 155 19.33 33.70 44.15
C TYR A 155 19.72 34.52 45.40
N SER A 156 21.01 34.80 45.56
CA SER A 156 21.53 35.53 46.73
C SER A 156 22.93 36.13 46.47
N PRO A 157 23.41 37.06 47.31
CA PRO A 157 24.79 37.56 47.25
C PRO A 157 25.88 36.47 47.31
N THR A 158 25.60 35.33 47.93
CA THR A 158 26.58 34.26 48.17
C THR A 158 26.71 33.26 47.02
N THR A 159 25.70 33.18 46.14
CA THR A 159 25.63 32.26 44.99
C THR A 159 26.10 32.89 43.68
N LEU A 160 26.61 34.12 43.75
CA LEU A 160 27.11 34.91 42.62
C LEU A 160 28.60 35.20 42.74
N LEU A 161 29.33 35.02 41.63
CA LEU A 161 30.67 35.57 41.44
C LEU A 161 30.58 36.81 40.55
N VAL A 162 31.27 37.89 40.92
CA VAL A 162 31.31 39.15 40.18
C VAL A 162 32.75 39.62 40.08
N GLN A 163 33.19 40.07 38.90
CA GLN A 163 34.51 40.68 38.72
C GLN A 163 34.41 42.20 38.77
N ALA A 164 35.26 42.84 39.58
CA ALA A 164 35.16 44.26 39.93
C ALA A 164 35.80 45.24 38.92
N ASP A 165 35.73 44.92 37.62
CA ASP A 165 36.24 45.74 36.50
C ASP A 165 35.09 46.39 35.71
N ASP A 166 35.33 47.41 34.87
CA ASP A 166 34.30 48.27 34.25
C ASP A 166 33.19 47.57 33.43
N ALA A 167 33.43 46.35 32.95
CA ALA A 167 32.43 45.52 32.27
C ALA A 167 31.45 44.82 33.24
N VAL A 168 31.88 44.61 34.49
CA VAL A 168 31.20 43.92 35.60
C VAL A 168 30.48 42.64 35.19
N PRO A 169 31.19 41.63 34.65
CA PRO A 169 30.60 40.34 34.35
C PRO A 169 30.19 39.60 35.63
N VAL A 170 29.06 38.91 35.55
CA VAL A 170 28.48 38.10 36.63
C VAL A 170 28.53 36.63 36.22
N TRP A 171 28.78 35.72 37.16
CA TRP A 171 28.60 34.28 36.98
C TRP A 171 27.74 33.68 38.08
N ILE A 172 26.69 33.00 37.66
CA ILE A 172 25.63 32.44 38.50
C ILE A 172 25.78 30.92 38.57
N ASP A 173 25.66 30.37 39.76
CA ASP A 173 25.78 28.94 40.01
C ASP A 173 24.41 28.25 40.18
N TYR A 174 24.02 27.50 39.14
CA TYR A 174 22.77 26.74 39.10
C TYR A 174 22.93 25.27 39.55
N THR A 175 24.07 24.87 40.12
CA THR A 175 24.26 23.48 40.60
C THR A 175 23.39 23.16 41.81
N ALA A 176 22.85 24.19 42.47
CA ALA A 176 21.87 24.08 43.54
C ALA A 176 22.33 23.23 44.75
N THR A 177 23.65 23.15 45.00
CA THR A 177 24.24 22.44 46.14
C THR A 177 24.43 23.35 47.36
N ILE A 178 23.95 22.94 48.53
CA ILE A 178 24.12 23.63 49.80
C ILE A 178 25.51 23.27 50.39
N CYS A 179 26.58 23.88 49.85
CA CYS A 179 27.95 23.77 50.38
C CYS A 179 28.38 24.99 51.21
N ASP A 180 27.39 25.72 51.73
CA ASP A 180 27.53 27.00 52.42
C ASP A 180 26.42 27.14 53.48
N GLU A 181 26.78 27.43 54.73
CA GLU A 181 25.81 27.52 55.84
C GLU A 181 24.79 28.67 55.66
N ALA A 182 25.10 29.67 54.84
CA ALA A 182 24.19 30.78 54.55
C ALA A 182 22.94 30.34 53.74
N ILE A 183 22.98 29.19 53.06
CA ILE A 183 21.91 28.72 52.16
C ILE A 183 21.00 27.73 52.91
N ALA A 184 20.09 28.25 53.72
CA ALA A 184 19.27 27.44 54.63
C ALA A 184 18.28 26.47 53.94
N LYS A 185 17.88 26.73 52.68
CA LYS A 185 16.99 25.87 51.88
C LYS A 185 17.09 26.24 50.41
N ILE A 186 16.91 25.26 49.52
CA ILE A 186 16.73 25.45 48.07
C ILE A 186 15.42 24.77 47.65
N ALA A 187 14.66 25.40 46.76
CA ALA A 187 13.45 24.83 46.15
C ALA A 187 13.45 25.10 44.65
N LEU A 188 13.38 24.03 43.85
CA LEU A 188 13.66 24.07 42.41
C LEU A 188 12.40 24.33 41.59
N SER A 189 11.87 25.54 41.69
CA SER A 189 10.74 26.04 40.90
C SER A 189 11.01 27.45 40.37
N VAL A 190 10.26 27.87 39.36
CA VAL A 190 10.33 29.24 38.83
C VAL A 190 9.78 30.27 39.83
N ASP A 191 8.78 29.90 40.63
CA ASP A 191 8.19 30.77 41.66
C ASP A 191 9.21 31.12 42.76
N ASP A 192 10.01 30.14 43.20
CA ASP A 192 11.10 30.33 44.17
C ASP A 192 12.24 31.17 43.57
N ASP A 193 12.54 30.96 42.28
CA ASP A 193 13.52 31.75 41.53
C ASP A 193 13.10 33.22 41.40
N LEU A 194 11.85 33.51 41.00
CA LEU A 194 11.34 34.88 40.93
C LEU A 194 11.32 35.57 42.29
N GLN A 195 10.90 34.88 43.36
CA GLN A 195 10.87 35.42 44.73
C GLN A 195 12.25 35.67 45.33
N SER A 196 13.28 34.91 44.93
CA SER A 196 14.66 35.16 45.36
C SER A 196 15.36 36.22 44.49
N LEU A 197 15.13 36.19 43.18
CA LEU A 197 15.60 37.20 42.23
C LEU A 197 15.05 38.60 42.56
N GLN A 198 13.76 38.73 42.89
CA GLN A 198 13.15 40.02 43.25
C GLN A 198 13.82 40.63 44.50
N ARG A 199 14.11 39.82 45.53
CA ARG A 199 14.78 40.30 46.75
C ARG A 199 16.19 40.80 46.44
N LEU A 200 16.97 40.00 45.71
CA LEU A 200 18.32 40.33 45.27
C LEU A 200 18.35 41.63 44.43
N LEU A 201 17.40 41.82 43.50
CA LEU A 201 17.31 43.04 42.69
C LEU A 201 16.94 44.27 43.51
N ASN A 202 16.03 44.13 44.49
CA ASN A 202 15.69 45.20 45.43
C ASN A 202 16.89 45.60 46.30
N GLU A 203 17.68 44.64 46.78
CA GLU A 203 18.92 44.89 47.55
C GLU A 203 20.00 45.58 46.69
N LEU A 204 20.15 45.17 45.43
CA LEU A 204 21.13 45.73 44.50
C LEU A 204 20.80 47.16 44.03
N LEU A 205 19.52 47.46 43.81
CA LEU A 205 19.03 48.69 43.17
C LEU A 205 18.32 49.69 44.13
N GLY A 206 17.90 49.28 45.33
CA GLY A 206 17.02 50.08 46.20
C GLY A 206 17.50 51.50 46.47
N ALA A 207 18.79 51.66 46.79
CA ALA A 207 19.40 52.97 47.07
C ALA A 207 19.53 53.91 45.83
N LEU A 208 19.21 53.43 44.63
CA LEU A 208 19.08 54.24 43.40
C LEU A 208 17.64 54.70 43.19
N LEU A 209 16.65 53.85 43.53
CA LEU A 209 15.22 54.11 43.35
C LEU A 209 14.70 55.21 44.29
N GLU A 210 15.39 55.49 45.40
CA GLU A 210 15.11 56.63 46.29
C GLU A 210 15.69 57.98 45.79
N LYS A 211 16.40 58.01 44.65
CA LYS A 211 17.18 59.19 44.21
C LYS A 211 16.94 59.66 42.77
N THR A 212 15.86 59.22 42.12
CA THR A 212 15.38 59.83 40.86
C THR A 212 14.68 61.17 41.16
N PRO A 213 15.11 62.30 40.55
CA PRO A 213 14.49 63.61 40.78
C PRO A 213 13.05 63.73 40.25
N GLU A 214 12.31 64.68 40.81
CA GLU A 214 10.89 64.96 40.57
C GLU A 214 10.59 65.48 39.14
N ASP A 215 10.23 64.58 38.21
CA ASP A 215 9.09 64.81 37.29
C ASP A 215 8.64 63.48 36.62
N THR A 216 8.03 62.58 37.41
CA THR A 216 7.17 61.49 36.89
C THR A 216 6.31 60.93 38.02
N ASP A 217 4.99 60.86 37.82
CA ASP A 217 4.02 60.55 38.88
C ASP A 217 3.87 59.03 39.14
N GLN A 218 5.00 58.33 39.32
CA GLN A 218 5.06 56.89 39.60
C GLN A 218 6.14 56.59 40.64
N GLY A 219 5.72 55.94 41.74
CA GLY A 219 6.63 55.39 42.75
C GLY A 219 7.45 54.19 42.25
N PRO A 220 8.23 53.53 43.12
CA PRO A 220 9.08 52.40 42.74
C PRO A 220 8.24 51.33 42.01
N PRO A 221 8.72 50.81 40.86
CA PRO A 221 7.91 49.98 39.98
C PRO A 221 7.37 48.74 40.70
N SER A 222 6.04 48.65 40.76
CA SER A 222 5.30 47.50 41.28
C SER A 222 5.65 46.21 40.52
N LEU A 223 5.31 45.05 41.09
CA LEU A 223 5.51 43.76 40.44
C LEU A 223 4.88 43.74 39.03
N SER A 224 3.70 44.36 38.88
CA SER A 224 2.99 44.51 37.61
C SER A 224 3.63 45.52 36.65
N GLN A 225 4.39 46.52 37.12
CA GLN A 225 5.19 47.39 36.24
C GLN A 225 6.48 46.70 35.78
N TRP A 226 7.15 45.91 36.64
CA TRP A 226 8.26 45.06 36.21
C TRP A 226 7.80 43.99 35.22
N GLN A 227 6.68 43.31 35.51
CA GLN A 227 6.01 42.45 34.54
C GLN A 227 5.66 43.23 33.27
N SER A 228 5.07 44.43 33.35
CA SER A 228 4.73 45.22 32.15
C SER A 228 5.94 45.67 31.32
N ALA A 229 7.12 45.86 31.92
CA ALA A 229 8.36 46.18 31.22
C ALA A 229 9.01 44.92 30.60
N LEU A 230 8.83 43.76 31.23
CA LEU A 230 9.26 42.45 30.73
C LEU A 230 8.20 41.78 29.80
N HIS A 231 6.99 42.31 29.73
CA HIS A 231 5.84 41.78 28.99
C HIS A 231 5.96 41.74 27.45
N PRO A 232 6.93 42.39 26.78
CA PRO A 232 7.28 42.02 25.42
C PRO A 232 7.80 40.56 25.31
N HIS A 233 8.27 39.97 26.42
CA HIS A 233 9.01 38.70 26.44
C HIS A 233 8.66 37.70 27.57
N VAL A 234 7.90 38.08 28.62
CA VAL A 234 7.53 37.19 29.74
C VAL A 234 6.05 37.36 30.14
N SER A 235 5.18 36.57 29.51
CA SER A 235 3.72 36.54 29.76
C SER A 235 3.09 35.16 29.52
N HIS A 236 3.90 34.10 29.57
CA HIS A 236 3.49 32.70 29.40
C HIS A 236 4.40 31.83 30.24
N GLU A 237 3.81 30.90 30.99
CA GLU A 237 4.41 30.28 32.19
C GLU A 237 4.61 31.40 33.26
N ILE A 238 4.03 31.35 34.46
CA ILE A 238 4.08 30.27 35.44
C ILE A 238 2.77 30.15 36.23
N GLU A 239 2.19 28.96 36.23
CA GLU A 239 1.49 28.34 37.38
C GLU A 239 1.64 26.81 37.21
N THR A 240 1.80 26.07 38.31
CA THR A 240 2.01 24.60 38.37
C THR A 240 3.40 24.04 37.98
N MET A 241 4.27 23.89 38.98
CA MET A 241 5.06 22.65 39.16
C MET A 241 4.45 21.83 40.31
N PRO A 242 4.66 20.49 40.36
CA PRO A 242 5.75 19.99 41.22
C PRO A 242 6.49 18.72 40.74
N THR A 243 7.82 18.83 40.72
CA THR A 243 8.86 17.81 41.04
C THR A 243 8.66 16.31 40.71
N ALA A 244 9.34 15.83 39.66
CA ALA A 244 10.13 14.57 39.55
C ALA A 244 10.88 14.62 38.18
N GLU A 245 11.92 13.86 37.83
CA GLU A 245 12.76 12.83 38.51
C GLU A 245 14.17 12.89 37.85
N LEU A 246 15.22 12.33 38.46
CA LEU A 246 16.62 12.55 38.03
C LEU A 246 17.51 11.28 38.19
N ASP A 247 18.70 11.27 37.56
CA ASP A 247 19.70 10.16 37.44
C ASP A 247 19.23 8.87 36.70
N SER A 248 20.08 8.02 36.08
CA SER A 248 21.55 7.95 35.93
C SER A 248 21.92 7.32 34.55
N ARG A 249 22.91 7.83 33.77
CA ARG A 249 24.34 7.40 33.64
C ARG A 249 24.59 5.89 33.35
N SER A 250 25.68 5.45 32.72
CA SER A 250 26.90 6.08 32.13
C SER A 250 27.08 5.62 30.65
N GLY A 251 28.20 5.67 29.88
CA GLY A 251 29.65 5.98 30.00
C GLY A 251 30.36 5.55 28.68
N SER A 252 31.66 5.71 28.36
CA SER A 252 32.80 6.46 28.94
C SER A 252 33.97 6.58 27.91
N SER A 253 34.88 7.58 28.07
CA SER A 253 36.36 7.57 27.78
C SER A 253 36.96 7.14 26.40
N HIS A 254 38.19 7.49 25.99
CA HIS A 254 39.10 8.69 26.01
C HIS A 254 40.47 8.28 25.38
N ASP A 255 41.31 9.21 24.85
CA ASP A 255 42.82 9.22 24.98
C ASP A 255 43.54 10.28 24.08
N ALA A 256 44.82 10.59 24.39
CA ALA A 256 45.77 11.58 23.78
C ALA A 256 47.25 11.10 24.04
N PRO A 257 48.38 11.88 24.03
CA PRO A 257 48.78 13.25 23.55
C PRO A 257 49.77 13.18 22.30
N THR A 258 50.91 13.89 22.02
CA THR A 258 51.96 14.74 22.69
C THR A 258 52.60 15.81 21.75
N SER A 259 53.58 16.59 22.24
CA SER A 259 54.52 17.50 21.51
C SER A 259 55.90 16.80 21.20
N GLU A 260 57.04 17.38 20.77
CA GLU A 260 57.62 18.75 20.51
C GLU A 260 58.84 18.60 19.52
N SER A 261 59.77 19.51 19.12
CA SER A 261 60.19 20.94 19.31
C SER A 261 60.83 21.45 17.95
N ASP A 262 61.83 22.34 17.69
CA ASP A 262 62.83 23.20 18.40
C ASP A 262 63.52 24.22 17.40
N PHE A 263 64.49 25.03 17.87
CA PHE A 263 65.62 25.75 17.19
C PHE A 263 65.46 27.11 16.45
N HIS A 264 66.57 27.88 16.42
CA HIS A 264 66.75 29.24 15.86
C HIS A 264 67.76 29.30 14.69
N GLY A 265 67.55 30.22 13.71
CA GLY A 265 68.63 31.14 13.27
C GLY A 265 69.06 31.24 11.78
N VAL A 266 68.99 32.47 11.25
CA VAL A 266 70.04 33.18 10.46
C VAL A 266 70.26 32.89 8.94
N SER A 267 69.85 33.87 8.12
CA SER A 267 70.47 34.45 6.90
C SER A 267 70.40 33.86 5.46
N MET A 268 69.81 34.69 4.58
CA MET A 268 70.27 35.16 3.25
C MET A 268 70.22 34.32 1.94
N ASN A 269 69.68 35.02 0.93
CA ASN A 269 69.94 35.00 -0.52
C ASN A 269 69.26 33.95 -1.44
N ALA A 270 68.33 34.47 -2.26
CA ALA A 270 68.13 34.29 -3.72
C ALA A 270 68.40 32.91 -4.38
N VAL A 271 67.58 32.43 -5.33
CA VAL A 271 67.09 33.13 -6.54
C VAL A 271 65.63 32.76 -6.87
N ALA A 272 64.97 33.58 -7.69
CA ALA A 272 63.53 33.51 -7.95
C ALA A 272 63.05 32.34 -8.83
N SER A 273 61.94 31.74 -8.42
CA SER A 273 60.88 31.17 -9.28
C SER A 273 59.53 31.45 -8.61
N SER A 274 58.47 31.69 -9.39
CA SER A 274 57.17 32.14 -8.87
C SER A 274 56.18 30.98 -8.69
N GLU A 275 55.91 30.62 -7.44
CA GLU A 275 54.88 29.62 -7.07
C GLU A 275 53.52 30.27 -6.69
N PRO A 276 52.42 29.50 -6.68
CA PRO A 276 51.06 30.05 -6.68
C PRO A 276 50.62 30.63 -5.33
N THR A 277 49.78 31.68 -5.39
CA THR A 277 49.22 32.34 -4.21
C THR A 277 48.18 31.47 -3.50
N THR A 278 48.40 31.25 -2.20
CA THR A 278 47.40 30.67 -1.29
C THR A 278 46.19 31.58 -1.16
N ARG A 279 45.00 31.07 -1.49
CA ARG A 279 43.74 31.80 -1.30
C ARG A 279 43.28 31.71 0.15
N SER A 280 43.32 32.83 0.86
CA SER A 280 42.60 32.98 2.13
C SER A 280 41.09 32.85 1.91
N SER A 281 40.39 32.21 2.85
CA SER A 281 38.92 32.23 2.91
C SER A 281 38.45 33.64 3.27
N LYS A 282 37.81 34.34 2.33
CA LYS A 282 37.16 35.62 2.61
C LYS A 282 36.02 35.43 3.61
N GLU A 283 35.90 36.34 4.58
CA GLU A 283 34.67 36.51 5.35
C GLU A 283 33.54 37.04 4.44
N PRO A 284 32.27 36.65 4.66
CA PRO A 284 31.15 37.16 3.88
C PRO A 284 30.90 38.65 4.19
N PRO A 285 30.66 39.50 3.17
CA PRO A 285 30.42 40.92 3.38
C PRO A 285 29.05 41.17 4.02
N ARG A 286 28.90 42.30 4.73
CA ARG A 286 27.63 42.74 5.34
C ARG A 286 26.49 42.98 4.33
N GLN A 287 26.80 42.99 3.04
CA GLN A 287 25.82 43.11 1.95
C GLN A 287 26.33 42.35 0.72
N LEU A 288 25.45 41.59 0.08
CA LEU A 288 25.67 40.95 -1.23
C LEU A 288 24.61 41.47 -2.21
N GLY A 289 25.03 42.15 -3.27
CA GLY A 289 24.10 42.81 -4.20
C GLY A 289 23.14 43.77 -3.48
N ARG A 290 21.83 43.50 -3.53
CA ARG A 290 20.79 44.26 -2.81
C ARG A 290 20.38 43.67 -1.45
N PHE A 291 21.05 42.62 -0.99
CA PHE A 291 20.69 41.88 0.23
C PHE A 291 21.65 42.23 1.37
N GLN A 292 21.17 42.96 2.37
CA GLN A 292 21.94 43.27 3.58
C GLN A 292 21.85 42.09 4.55
N LEU A 293 22.99 41.58 5.03
CA LEU A 293 23.07 40.42 5.93
C LEU A 293 23.11 40.88 7.40
N PHE A 294 22.31 40.26 8.27
CA PHE A 294 22.19 40.67 9.68
C PHE A 294 22.57 39.57 10.68
N GLN A 295 22.18 38.32 10.43
CA GLN A 295 22.34 37.22 11.40
C GLN A 295 22.65 35.91 10.68
N GLN A 296 23.60 35.12 11.17
CA GLN A 296 23.81 33.74 10.72
C GLN A 296 22.72 32.84 11.33
N VAL A 297 21.97 32.14 10.49
CA VAL A 297 20.82 31.29 10.85
C VAL A 297 21.23 29.81 10.95
N GLY A 298 22.24 29.41 10.19
CA GLY A 298 22.80 28.07 10.24
C GLY A 298 24.00 27.89 9.33
N GLU A 299 24.78 26.83 9.56
CA GLU A 299 25.94 26.47 8.75
C GLU A 299 25.97 24.97 8.50
N GLY A 300 26.39 24.57 7.30
CA GLY A 300 26.48 23.17 6.90
C GLY A 300 27.58 22.92 5.88
N GLY A 301 27.81 21.65 5.52
CA GLY A 301 28.95 21.24 4.69
C GLY A 301 29.07 21.94 3.33
N MET A 302 27.96 22.45 2.79
CA MET A 302 27.84 23.07 1.47
C MET A 302 27.81 24.61 1.49
N GLY A 303 27.60 25.24 2.66
CA GLY A 303 27.39 26.69 2.75
C GLY A 303 26.82 27.18 4.08
N THR A 304 26.71 28.50 4.21
CA THR A 304 26.26 29.22 5.42
C THR A 304 25.05 30.08 5.09
N VAL A 305 24.01 30.03 5.94
CA VAL A 305 22.71 30.70 5.73
C VAL A 305 22.61 31.92 6.64
N PHE A 306 22.21 33.06 6.07
CA PHE A 306 22.03 34.33 6.76
C PHE A 306 20.59 34.83 6.64
N ARG A 307 20.03 35.41 7.70
CA ARG A 307 18.85 36.28 7.65
C ARG A 307 19.29 37.63 7.09
N ALA A 308 18.57 38.08 6.07
CA ALA A 308 18.87 39.28 5.31
C ALA A 308 17.59 40.11 5.07
N ILE A 309 17.77 41.37 4.65
CA ILE A 309 16.70 42.19 4.08
C ILE A 309 17.03 42.45 2.61
N ASP A 310 16.06 42.22 1.72
CA ASP A 310 16.14 42.71 0.34
C ASP A 310 15.83 44.21 0.35
N LEU A 311 16.84 45.04 0.06
CA LEU A 311 16.72 46.49 0.16
C LEU A 311 15.75 47.11 -0.86
N SER A 312 15.31 46.36 -1.88
CA SER A 312 14.39 46.87 -2.91
C SER A 312 12.92 46.87 -2.51
N ASN A 313 12.49 45.95 -1.64
CA ASN A 313 11.12 45.84 -1.12
C ASN A 313 11.02 45.80 0.41
N GLN A 314 12.17 45.75 1.12
CA GLN A 314 12.29 45.64 2.58
C GLN A 314 11.76 44.30 3.15
N GLU A 315 11.62 43.25 2.33
CA GLU A 315 11.24 41.91 2.80
C GLU A 315 12.42 41.20 3.48
N THR A 316 12.13 40.36 4.49
CA THR A 316 13.12 39.46 5.09
C THR A 316 13.32 38.23 4.20
N VAL A 317 14.58 37.92 3.87
CA VAL A 317 14.97 36.80 3.00
C VAL A 317 16.10 35.99 3.64
N ALA A 318 16.24 34.72 3.23
CA ALA A 318 17.34 33.85 3.63
C ALA A 318 18.39 33.81 2.51
N VAL A 319 19.63 34.18 2.82
CA VAL A 319 20.77 34.20 1.89
C VAL A 319 21.74 33.07 2.25
N LYS A 320 21.75 32.01 1.45
CA LYS A 320 22.67 30.87 1.60
C LYS A 320 23.90 31.06 0.70
N ILE A 321 25.02 31.41 1.32
CA ILE A 321 26.32 31.58 0.68
C ILE A 321 26.97 30.21 0.50
N LEU A 322 27.40 29.90 -0.72
CA LEU A 322 28.04 28.63 -1.07
C LEU A 322 29.57 28.72 -0.91
N ARG A 323 30.20 27.66 -0.40
CA ARG A 323 31.67 27.60 -0.23
C ARG A 323 32.36 27.36 -1.59
N ASP A 324 33.24 28.28 -2.03
CA ASP A 324 34.06 28.12 -3.24
C ASP A 324 34.97 26.87 -3.14
N ARG A 325 35.08 26.12 -4.24
CA ARG A 325 35.92 24.93 -4.39
C ARG A 325 36.63 24.83 -5.75
N GLY A 326 36.72 25.92 -6.53
CA GLY A 326 37.54 25.96 -7.75
C GLY A 326 36.77 25.88 -9.08
N GLN A 327 37.47 25.57 -10.18
CA GLN A 327 37.01 25.93 -11.53
C GLN A 327 35.74 25.21 -12.01
N ASP A 328 35.55 23.93 -11.70
CA ASP A 328 34.36 23.18 -12.10
C ASP A 328 33.08 23.63 -11.37
N PHE A 329 33.21 24.35 -10.25
CA PHE A 329 32.10 25.04 -9.59
C PHE A 329 31.38 25.99 -10.56
N ALA A 330 32.10 26.70 -11.42
CA ALA A 330 31.52 27.60 -12.41
C ALA A 330 30.75 26.87 -13.54
N ARG A 331 31.14 25.64 -13.88
CA ARG A 331 30.38 24.80 -14.84
C ARG A 331 29.09 24.30 -14.19
N SER A 332 29.18 23.79 -12.97
CA SER A 332 28.03 23.32 -12.21
C SER A 332 27.05 24.46 -11.91
N ILE A 333 27.53 25.68 -11.62
CA ILE A 333 26.69 26.86 -11.39
C ILE A 333 25.86 27.26 -12.62
N ARG A 334 26.33 27.00 -13.84
CA ARG A 334 25.51 27.23 -15.06
C ARG A 334 24.37 26.22 -15.20
N ARG A 335 24.61 24.96 -14.85
CA ARG A 335 23.58 23.91 -14.82
C ARG A 335 22.55 24.20 -13.73
N PHE A 336 23.02 24.50 -12.53
CA PHE A 336 22.25 25.01 -11.40
C PHE A 336 21.39 26.22 -11.77
N ARG A 337 21.92 27.28 -12.40
CA ARG A 337 21.13 28.44 -12.86
C ARG A 337 20.03 28.08 -13.88
N LYS A 338 20.06 26.90 -14.50
CA LYS A 338 18.98 26.37 -15.34
C LYS A 338 17.96 25.56 -14.53
N GLU A 339 18.43 24.61 -13.71
CA GLU A 339 17.59 23.74 -12.87
C GLU A 339 16.83 24.56 -11.80
N ALA A 340 17.48 25.55 -11.19
CA ALA A 340 16.89 26.49 -10.24
C ALA A 340 15.77 27.36 -10.84
N ARG A 341 15.85 27.73 -12.13
CA ARG A 341 14.77 28.46 -12.81
C ARG A 341 13.53 27.59 -13.04
N LEU A 342 13.73 26.32 -13.37
CA LEU A 342 12.64 25.34 -13.48
C LEU A 342 11.94 25.06 -12.14
N MET A 343 12.55 25.44 -11.01
CA MET A 343 11.94 25.39 -9.68
C MET A 343 11.29 26.73 -9.28
N ALA A 344 11.84 27.87 -9.70
CA ALA A 344 11.30 29.20 -9.38
C ALA A 344 9.90 29.45 -9.97
N ASP A 345 9.57 28.80 -11.10
CA ASP A 345 8.25 28.85 -11.72
C ASP A 345 7.20 27.97 -11.01
N ALA A 346 7.58 27.18 -10.00
CA ALA A 346 6.68 26.25 -9.30
C ALA A 346 6.08 26.90 -8.02
N GLN A 347 4.83 27.35 -8.11
CA GLN A 347 4.06 27.85 -6.96
C GLN A 347 3.54 26.69 -6.10
N ASN A 348 4.41 26.09 -5.28
CA ASN A 348 4.08 25.00 -4.36
C ASN A 348 4.30 25.47 -2.90
N GLU A 349 3.23 25.48 -2.10
CA GLU A 349 3.25 25.98 -0.71
C GLU A 349 4.29 25.27 0.16
N HIS A 350 4.51 23.98 -0.08
CA HIS A 350 5.40 23.11 0.69
C HIS A 350 6.86 23.14 0.23
N VAL A 351 7.24 24.05 -0.66
CA VAL A 351 8.64 24.29 -1.07
C VAL A 351 9.06 25.67 -0.60
N THR A 352 10.29 25.83 -0.10
CA THR A 352 10.86 27.17 0.13
C THR A 352 11.12 27.87 -1.20
N ARG A 353 10.36 28.92 -1.52
CA ARG A 353 10.47 29.69 -2.76
C ARG A 353 11.88 30.23 -2.94
N LEU A 354 12.47 29.93 -4.09
CA LEU A 354 13.71 30.55 -4.53
C LEU A 354 13.42 31.92 -5.14
N ILE A 355 14.09 32.96 -4.62
CA ILE A 355 13.96 34.35 -5.07
C ILE A 355 15.05 34.67 -6.10
N GLU A 356 16.32 34.33 -5.83
CA GLU A 356 17.44 34.70 -6.71
C GLU A 356 18.64 33.73 -6.62
N VAL A 357 19.42 33.65 -7.69
CA VAL A 357 20.72 32.96 -7.75
C VAL A 357 21.81 33.95 -8.13
N GLY A 358 22.42 34.56 -7.11
CA GLY A 358 23.35 35.67 -7.23
C GLY A 358 24.82 35.26 -7.27
N GLU A 359 25.65 36.26 -7.59
CA GLU A 359 27.11 36.19 -7.57
C GLU A 359 27.63 37.62 -7.39
N ASP A 360 28.24 37.90 -6.24
CA ASP A 360 28.76 39.23 -5.89
C ASP A 360 30.01 39.13 -5.02
N GLN A 361 30.95 40.05 -5.19
CA GLN A 361 32.23 40.14 -4.46
C GLN A 361 33.11 38.86 -4.48
N GLY A 362 32.77 37.89 -5.35
CA GLY A 362 33.40 36.56 -5.44
C GLY A 362 32.70 35.46 -4.64
N PHE A 363 31.53 35.74 -4.04
CA PHE A 363 30.66 34.76 -3.40
C PHE A 363 29.49 34.41 -4.31
N HIS A 364 29.20 33.12 -4.45
CA HIS A 364 27.98 32.63 -5.08
C HIS A 364 26.93 32.38 -4.00
N PHE A 365 25.71 32.89 -4.20
CA PHE A 365 24.68 32.85 -3.16
C PHE A 365 23.29 32.53 -3.72
N LEU A 366 22.50 31.86 -2.88
CA LEU A 366 21.09 31.54 -3.04
C LEU A 366 20.28 32.49 -2.18
N VAL A 367 19.29 33.17 -2.76
CA VAL A 367 18.29 33.93 -1.99
C VAL A 367 16.97 33.18 -2.07
N MET A 368 16.43 32.80 -0.92
CA MET A 368 15.14 32.15 -0.77
C MET A 368 14.28 32.92 0.24
N GLU A 369 12.98 32.65 0.28
CA GLU A 369 12.11 33.22 1.31
C GLU A 369 12.59 32.84 2.72
N PHE A 370 12.52 33.78 3.66
CA PHE A 370 12.86 33.50 5.06
C PHE A 370 11.65 32.86 5.75
N ILE A 371 11.83 31.62 6.22
CA ILE A 371 10.82 30.89 6.99
C ILE A 371 11.17 31.01 8.48
N ASP A 372 10.35 31.77 9.23
CA ASP A 372 10.51 31.92 10.67
C ASP A 372 9.94 30.69 11.40
N GLY A 373 10.78 29.65 11.51
CA GLY A 373 10.37 28.32 11.95
C GLY A 373 11.55 27.44 12.36
N VAL A 374 11.25 26.19 12.71
CA VAL A 374 12.23 25.20 13.19
C VAL A 374 12.30 24.02 12.22
N ASN A 375 13.48 23.40 12.08
CA ASN A 375 13.56 22.17 11.30
C ASN A 375 12.98 20.96 12.05
N LEU A 376 12.44 20.01 11.29
CA LEU A 376 11.78 18.81 11.79
C LEU A 376 12.70 18.00 12.71
N LYS A 377 14.03 17.99 12.50
CA LYS A 377 14.97 17.34 13.43
C LYS A 377 14.97 17.98 14.82
N LYS A 378 15.05 19.32 14.91
CA LYS A 378 14.99 20.09 16.18
C LYS A 378 13.60 20.06 16.83
N TRP A 379 12.55 19.83 16.05
CA TRP A 379 11.18 19.70 16.52
C TRP A 379 10.92 18.30 17.09
N LEU A 380 11.37 17.24 16.41
CA LEU A 380 11.34 15.86 16.91
C LEU A 380 12.18 15.68 18.17
N SER A 381 13.37 16.28 18.25
CA SER A 381 14.19 16.24 19.49
C SER A 381 13.58 17.00 20.68
N ARG A 382 12.37 17.57 20.52
CA ARG A 382 11.59 18.28 21.54
C ARG A 382 10.17 17.71 21.70
N ARG A 383 9.87 16.58 21.06
CA ARG A 383 8.60 15.85 21.14
C ARG A 383 8.83 14.36 21.47
N PRO A 384 7.82 13.64 21.98
CA PRO A 384 7.79 12.18 21.87
C PRO A 384 7.73 11.75 20.38
N PRO A 385 7.94 10.46 20.07
CA PRO A 385 7.59 9.90 18.75
C PRO A 385 6.15 10.27 18.40
N LEU A 386 5.91 10.63 17.14
CA LEU A 386 4.62 11.20 16.73
C LEU A 386 3.53 10.14 16.72
N GLU A 387 2.30 10.58 17.00
CA GLU A 387 1.12 9.76 16.68
C GLU A 387 0.99 9.63 15.15
N GLU A 388 0.44 8.51 14.68
CA GLU A 388 0.49 8.10 13.28
C GLU A 388 -0.08 9.17 12.32
N ALA A 389 -1.19 9.80 12.67
CA ALA A 389 -1.81 10.84 11.86
C ALA A 389 -0.89 12.07 11.65
N GLU A 390 -0.13 12.48 12.67
CA GLU A 390 0.86 13.55 12.54
C GLU A 390 2.00 13.10 11.61
N ALA A 391 2.60 11.93 11.86
CA ALA A 391 3.69 11.42 11.04
C ALA A 391 3.32 11.27 9.55
N LEU A 392 2.11 10.80 9.27
CA LEU A 392 1.56 10.71 7.92
C LEU A 392 1.28 12.08 7.31
N SER A 393 0.75 13.05 8.06
CA SER A 393 0.55 14.42 7.57
C SER A 393 1.88 15.09 7.18
N ILE A 394 2.92 14.96 8.00
CA ILE A 394 4.28 15.44 7.68
C ILE A 394 4.81 14.77 6.40
N ALA A 395 4.64 13.45 6.27
CA ALA A 395 5.07 12.72 5.08
C ALA A 395 4.26 13.07 3.82
N ALA A 396 2.98 13.44 3.97
CA ALA A 396 2.16 13.96 2.89
C ALA A 396 2.70 15.33 2.41
N ASP A 397 2.99 16.27 3.30
CA ASP A 397 3.52 17.59 2.92
C ASP A 397 4.88 17.51 2.25
N ILE A 398 5.80 16.69 2.78
CA ILE A 398 7.07 16.40 2.11
C ILE A 398 6.84 15.80 0.72
N SER A 399 5.85 14.93 0.56
CA SER A 399 5.53 14.33 -0.75
C SER A 399 4.88 15.35 -1.70
N ARG A 400 3.99 16.23 -1.22
CA ARG A 400 3.39 17.36 -1.97
C ARG A 400 4.46 18.29 -2.55
N ALA A 401 5.51 18.58 -1.77
CA ALA A 401 6.66 19.37 -2.19
C ALA A 401 7.48 18.74 -3.35
N LEU A 402 7.36 17.41 -3.54
CA LEU A 402 8.17 16.64 -4.47
C LEU A 402 7.42 16.25 -5.76
N VAL A 403 6.08 16.22 -5.79
CA VAL A 403 5.30 15.84 -6.99
C VAL A 403 5.69 16.69 -8.20
N ASP A 404 5.75 18.01 -8.03
CA ASP A 404 6.11 18.96 -9.09
C ASP A 404 7.54 18.79 -9.60
N ALA A 405 8.47 18.41 -8.73
CA ALA A 405 9.86 18.16 -9.09
C ALA A 405 9.97 16.85 -9.88
N HIS A 406 9.38 15.76 -9.36
CA HIS A 406 9.41 14.43 -9.98
C HIS A 406 8.71 14.40 -11.34
N ALA A 407 7.60 15.13 -11.52
CA ALA A 407 6.92 15.29 -12.80
C ALA A 407 7.78 16.01 -13.87
N ARG A 408 8.85 16.68 -13.47
CA ARG A 408 9.85 17.35 -14.32
C ARG A 408 11.21 16.63 -14.32
N GLU A 409 11.25 15.36 -13.88
CA GLU A 409 12.44 14.51 -13.68
C GLU A 409 13.51 15.08 -12.72
N MET A 410 13.18 16.10 -11.92
CA MET A 410 14.07 16.69 -10.91
C MET A 410 13.98 15.89 -9.61
N VAL A 411 15.12 15.59 -8.99
CA VAL A 411 15.23 14.71 -7.79
C VAL A 411 16.03 15.45 -6.71
N HIS A 412 15.51 15.49 -5.48
CA HIS A 412 16.03 16.28 -4.35
C HIS A 412 17.32 15.70 -3.77
N ARG A 413 17.44 14.37 -3.64
CA ARG A 413 18.67 13.62 -3.32
C ARG A 413 19.25 13.82 -1.91
N ASP A 414 18.58 14.59 -1.05
CA ASP A 414 19.01 14.90 0.32
C ASP A 414 17.79 15.19 1.25
N ILE A 415 16.74 14.36 1.16
CA ILE A 415 15.56 14.50 2.03
C ILE A 415 15.86 13.89 3.41
N LYS A 416 15.64 14.68 4.45
CA LYS A 416 15.87 14.35 5.86
C LYS A 416 15.21 15.39 6.77
N PRO A 417 14.92 15.09 8.05
CA PRO A 417 14.33 16.04 8.99
C PRO A 417 15.10 17.36 9.18
N GLU A 418 16.40 17.41 8.90
CA GLU A 418 17.19 18.63 8.98
C GLU A 418 16.85 19.64 7.85
N ASN A 419 16.34 19.15 6.71
CA ASN A 419 15.99 19.91 5.51
C ASN A 419 14.47 20.16 5.36
N VAL A 420 13.67 19.81 6.38
CA VAL A 420 12.22 20.06 6.42
C VAL A 420 11.96 21.12 7.49
N LEU A 421 11.36 22.25 7.12
CA LEU A 421 11.03 23.36 8.02
C LEU A 421 9.56 23.32 8.42
N ILE A 422 9.28 23.69 9.67
CA ILE A 422 7.95 23.81 10.27
C ILE A 422 7.81 25.23 10.80
N HIS A 423 6.85 26.00 10.27
CA HIS A 423 6.52 27.34 10.76
C HIS A 423 5.04 27.43 11.12
N LEU A 424 4.67 28.34 12.02
CA LEU A 424 3.28 28.57 12.37
C LEU A 424 2.53 29.17 11.16
N ARG A 425 1.24 28.82 11.00
CA ARG A 425 0.36 29.49 10.02
C ARG A 425 -0.02 30.89 10.54
N ASP A 426 -0.18 31.86 9.62
CA ASP A 426 -0.62 33.21 9.96
C ASP A 426 -2.07 33.27 10.47
N ASP A 427 -2.88 32.26 10.16
CA ASP A 427 -4.26 32.07 10.63
C ASP A 427 -4.40 31.13 11.85
N ALA A 428 -3.28 30.68 12.43
CA ALA A 428 -3.30 29.77 13.57
C ALA A 428 -3.89 30.45 14.82
N PRO A 429 -4.90 29.84 15.48
CA PRO A 429 -5.54 30.44 16.64
C PRO A 429 -4.58 30.55 17.85
N GLU A 430 -4.97 31.38 18.81
CA GLU A 430 -4.34 31.40 20.12
C GLU A 430 -4.45 30.02 20.80
N PHE A 431 -3.37 29.60 21.45
CA PHE A 431 -3.25 28.27 22.06
C PHE A 431 -2.41 28.41 23.33
N ALA A 432 -2.96 28.00 24.47
CA ALA A 432 -2.43 28.24 25.81
C ALA A 432 -1.31 27.27 26.25
N GLY A 433 -0.66 26.60 25.30
CA GLY A 433 0.48 25.72 25.52
C GLY A 433 1.66 26.16 24.64
N ASN A 434 2.84 25.61 24.89
CA ASN A 434 4.05 26.02 24.17
C ASN A 434 4.03 25.59 22.69
N LEU A 435 4.96 26.15 21.90
CA LEU A 435 5.05 25.90 20.45
C LEU A 435 5.11 24.41 20.10
N TYR A 436 5.75 23.58 20.92
CA TYR A 436 5.88 22.15 20.68
C TYR A 436 4.65 21.33 21.11
N GLN A 437 3.69 21.94 21.81
CA GLN A 437 2.41 21.34 22.21
C GLN A 437 1.25 21.68 21.27
N ARG A 438 1.39 22.68 20.39
CA ARG A 438 0.36 23.05 19.39
C ARG A 438 0.02 21.87 18.46
N PRO A 439 -1.26 21.66 18.08
CA PRO A 439 -1.65 20.72 17.02
C PRO A 439 -0.87 20.95 15.72
N LEU A 440 -0.49 19.88 15.01
CA LEU A 440 0.28 19.98 13.76
C LEU A 440 -0.44 20.82 12.69
N GLU A 441 -1.76 20.79 12.66
CA GLU A 441 -2.63 21.60 11.76
C GLU A 441 -2.44 23.12 11.90
N HIS A 442 -1.86 23.61 13.01
CA HIS A 442 -1.49 25.02 13.17
C HIS A 442 -0.19 25.41 12.45
N PHE A 443 0.48 24.47 11.78
CA PHE A 443 1.77 24.69 11.11
C PHE A 443 1.70 24.47 9.59
N VAL A 444 2.61 25.12 8.87
CA VAL A 444 2.94 24.80 7.47
C VAL A 444 4.30 24.11 7.45
N ILE A 445 4.40 23.08 6.61
CA ILE A 445 5.64 22.34 6.38
C ILE A 445 6.21 22.71 5.02
N LYS A 446 7.48 23.14 5.02
CA LYS A 446 8.24 23.53 3.83
C LYS A 446 9.53 22.72 3.70
N LEU A 447 9.63 21.93 2.64
CA LEU A 447 10.86 21.29 2.22
C LEU A 447 11.82 22.35 1.66
N THR A 448 13.04 22.38 2.20
CA THR A 448 14.12 23.27 1.75
C THR A 448 15.33 22.48 1.28
N ASP A 449 16.37 23.19 0.84
CA ASP A 449 17.67 22.63 0.47
C ASP A 449 17.59 21.43 -0.50
N PHE A 450 16.81 21.59 -1.59
CA PHE A 450 16.93 20.74 -2.77
C PHE A 450 18.42 20.52 -3.09
N GLY A 451 18.84 19.24 -3.18
CA GLY A 451 20.24 18.80 -3.16
C GLY A 451 21.07 19.12 -4.41
N ILE A 452 20.81 20.28 -5.02
CA ILE A 452 21.48 20.95 -6.12
C ILE A 452 23.02 20.91 -5.98
N ALA A 453 23.55 21.07 -4.77
CA ALA A 453 24.99 20.96 -4.53
C ALA A 453 25.56 19.53 -4.76
N ARG A 454 24.75 18.46 -4.64
CA ARG A 454 25.17 17.09 -4.99
C ARG A 454 25.25 16.87 -6.51
N HIS A 455 24.63 17.71 -7.35
CA HIS A 455 24.85 17.68 -8.81
C HIS A 455 26.26 18.14 -9.20
N VAL A 456 26.94 18.95 -8.37
CA VAL A 456 28.36 19.30 -8.55
C VAL A 456 29.23 18.05 -8.43
N HIS A 457 28.96 17.21 -7.42
CA HIS A 457 29.78 16.09 -7.02
C HIS A 457 29.50 14.76 -7.74
N GLN A 458 28.61 14.73 -8.74
CA GLN A 458 28.41 13.53 -9.59
C GLN A 458 29.28 13.51 -10.85
N SER A 459 30.06 14.57 -11.12
CA SER A 459 30.97 14.63 -12.26
C SER A 459 32.32 13.95 -12.00
N GLU A 460 32.67 13.73 -10.74
CA GLU A 460 33.90 13.08 -10.31
C GLU A 460 33.56 11.94 -9.34
N SER A 461 34.38 10.88 -9.36
CA SER A 461 34.22 9.72 -8.47
C SER A 461 34.35 10.10 -7.00
N MET A 462 33.78 9.28 -6.12
CA MET A 462 34.02 9.33 -4.66
C MET A 462 35.46 8.90 -4.33
N GLU A 463 36.44 9.70 -4.71
CA GLU A 463 37.81 9.54 -4.22
C GLU A 463 37.85 9.87 -2.72
N VAL A 464 38.29 8.90 -1.93
CA VAL A 464 38.45 9.04 -0.48
C VAL A 464 39.61 9.98 -0.20
N THR A 465 39.31 11.25 0.06
CA THR A 465 40.33 12.21 0.52
C THR A 465 40.89 11.76 1.87
N ARG A 466 42.21 11.90 2.04
CA ARG A 466 43.03 11.28 3.09
C ARG A 466 42.78 11.76 4.54
N ALA A 467 41.65 12.39 4.81
CA ALA A 467 41.28 13.02 6.08
C ALA A 467 39.89 12.62 6.62
N GLY A 468 39.22 11.61 6.03
CA GLY A 468 38.01 10.98 6.58
C GLY A 468 36.71 11.79 6.57
N SER A 469 36.75 13.07 6.18
CA SER A 469 35.60 14.00 6.20
C SER A 469 34.65 13.82 5.02
N VAL A 470 33.86 12.73 5.04
CA VAL A 470 32.79 12.52 4.05
C VAL A 470 31.69 13.58 4.20
N LEU A 471 31.40 14.30 3.11
CA LEU A 471 30.51 15.47 3.12
C LEU A 471 29.03 15.07 3.02
N GLY A 472 28.47 14.45 4.06
CA GLY A 472 27.03 14.23 4.20
C GLY A 472 26.66 13.05 5.09
N THR A 473 25.57 13.20 5.84
CA THR A 473 25.04 12.17 6.74
C THR A 473 24.48 10.98 5.95
N PRO A 474 25.05 9.75 6.02
CA PRO A 474 24.60 8.62 5.20
C PRO A 474 23.24 8.05 5.60
N ARG A 475 22.73 8.39 6.79
CA ARG A 475 21.60 7.79 7.50
C ARG A 475 20.23 7.79 6.79
N TYR A 476 20.09 8.54 5.68
CA TYR A 476 18.86 8.60 4.87
C TYR A 476 19.10 8.30 3.38
N MET A 477 20.34 7.95 3.00
CA MET A 477 20.70 7.74 1.60
C MET A 477 20.15 6.42 1.06
N SER A 478 19.74 6.41 -0.21
CA SER A 478 19.18 5.22 -0.84
C SER A 478 20.27 4.22 -1.29
N PRO A 479 19.95 2.91 -1.43
CA PRO A 479 20.91 1.88 -1.84
C PRO A 479 21.70 2.23 -3.10
N GLU A 480 21.04 2.80 -4.11
CA GLU A 480 21.66 3.23 -5.36
C GLU A 480 22.56 4.47 -5.20
N GLN A 481 22.25 5.39 -4.27
CA GLN A 481 23.18 6.46 -3.88
C GLN A 481 24.41 5.91 -3.16
N CYS A 482 24.23 4.93 -2.26
CA CYS A 482 25.32 4.28 -1.52
C CYS A 482 26.26 3.44 -2.41
N ARG A 483 25.75 2.90 -3.53
CA ARG A 483 26.51 2.07 -4.48
C ARG A 483 27.17 2.85 -5.63
N SER A 484 26.89 4.15 -5.76
CA SER A 484 27.31 4.99 -6.92
C SER A 484 26.89 4.43 -8.28
N LEU A 485 25.77 3.68 -8.33
CA LEU A 485 25.30 2.98 -9.54
C LEU A 485 24.28 3.80 -10.32
N GLY A 486 24.78 4.66 -11.22
CA GLY A 486 24.00 5.25 -12.31
C GLY A 486 23.06 6.40 -11.93
N THR A 487 22.05 6.62 -12.78
CA THR A 487 21.16 7.79 -12.68
C THR A 487 20.16 7.65 -11.54
N VAL A 488 20.32 8.46 -10.50
CA VAL A 488 19.40 8.60 -9.36
C VAL A 488 18.02 9.09 -9.86
N LYS A 489 16.93 8.44 -9.41
CA LYS A 489 15.55 8.61 -9.89
C LYS A 489 14.62 9.11 -8.76
N PRO A 490 13.37 9.54 -9.06
CA PRO A 490 12.35 9.86 -8.05
C PRO A 490 12.16 8.80 -6.94
N SER A 491 12.28 7.51 -7.26
CA SER A 491 12.22 6.41 -6.26
C SER A 491 13.38 6.39 -5.25
N SER A 492 14.43 7.19 -5.46
CA SER A 492 15.49 7.45 -4.46
C SER A 492 15.04 8.45 -3.40
N ASP A 493 14.25 9.46 -3.78
CA ASP A 493 13.65 10.41 -2.84
C ASP A 493 12.55 9.72 -2.02
N VAL A 494 11.72 8.87 -2.66
CA VAL A 494 10.75 8.00 -1.98
C VAL A 494 11.40 7.19 -0.85
N TYR A 495 12.60 6.65 -1.08
CA TYR A 495 13.34 5.92 -0.06
C TYR A 495 13.72 6.83 1.12
N SER A 496 14.23 8.04 0.84
CA SER A 496 14.61 9.01 1.88
C SER A 496 13.40 9.53 2.67
N VAL A 497 12.23 9.70 2.04
CA VAL A 497 10.94 9.94 2.74
C VAL A 497 10.57 8.73 3.59
N GLY A 498 10.73 7.50 3.09
CA GLY A 498 10.49 6.27 3.86
C GLY A 498 11.34 6.15 5.12
N ILE A 499 12.65 6.46 5.06
CA ILE A 499 13.51 6.50 6.24
C ILE A 499 13.07 7.62 7.20
N THR A 500 12.65 8.77 6.67
CA THR A 500 12.09 9.87 7.47
C THR A 500 10.82 9.42 8.20
N MET A 501 9.86 8.79 7.51
CA MET A 501 8.64 8.22 8.10
C MET A 501 8.94 7.18 9.19
N TYR A 502 9.94 6.33 8.98
CA TYR A 502 10.40 5.38 9.99
C TYR A 502 10.83 6.08 11.28
N GLU A 503 11.62 7.16 11.16
CA GLU A 503 12.04 7.96 12.31
C GLU A 503 10.86 8.69 12.98
N LEU A 504 9.94 9.27 12.21
CA LEU A 504 8.72 9.92 12.74
C LEU A 504 7.87 8.96 13.60
N LEU A 505 7.66 7.73 13.12
CA LEU A 505 6.79 6.72 13.74
C LEU A 505 7.46 5.95 14.89
N THR A 506 8.80 5.92 14.98
CA THR A 506 9.54 5.11 15.97
C THR A 506 10.55 5.89 16.82
N GLY A 507 10.68 7.20 16.60
CA GLY A 507 11.65 8.08 17.27
C GLY A 507 13.12 7.74 17.03
N THR A 508 13.41 6.78 16.14
CA THR A 508 14.74 6.17 15.98
C THR A 508 14.98 5.77 14.53
N LEU A 509 16.24 5.76 14.09
CA LEU A 509 16.58 5.35 12.72
C LEU A 509 16.57 3.82 12.53
N PRO A 510 16.28 3.30 11.33
CA PRO A 510 16.28 1.86 11.08
C PRO A 510 17.70 1.26 11.03
N PHE A 511 18.71 2.08 10.70
CA PHE A 511 20.11 1.68 10.56
C PHE A 511 21.03 2.70 11.23
N GLU A 512 21.94 2.24 12.08
CA GLU A 512 22.93 3.07 12.78
C GLU A 512 24.26 2.31 12.91
N ALA A 513 25.38 3.01 12.69
CA ALA A 513 26.74 2.56 12.95
C ALA A 513 27.70 3.77 12.96
N ASP A 514 28.87 3.61 13.54
CA ASP A 514 29.86 4.69 13.72
C ASP A 514 30.74 4.93 12.47
N ASP A 515 30.55 4.12 11.42
CA ASP A 515 31.31 4.19 10.17
C ASP A 515 30.37 4.34 8.96
N PHE A 516 30.78 5.19 8.01
CA PHE A 516 30.07 5.46 6.77
C PHE A 516 29.88 4.19 5.92
N MET A 517 30.91 3.34 5.80
CA MET A 517 30.82 2.13 4.97
C MET A 517 29.89 1.08 5.59
N LYS A 518 29.86 0.96 6.91
CA LYS A 518 28.85 0.17 7.64
C LYS A 518 27.43 0.68 7.40
N ILE A 519 27.15 1.98 7.58
CA ILE A 519 25.81 2.54 7.32
C ILE A 519 25.40 2.30 5.85
N ALA A 520 26.30 2.59 4.89
CA ALA A 520 26.05 2.37 3.47
C ALA A 520 25.74 0.89 3.17
N ALA A 521 26.45 -0.06 3.78
CA ALA A 521 26.18 -1.49 3.67
C ALA A 521 24.83 -1.89 4.29
N MET A 522 24.44 -1.30 5.43
CA MET A 522 23.11 -1.53 6.04
C MET A 522 21.98 -1.06 5.12
N HIS A 523 22.06 0.16 4.59
CA HIS A 523 21.10 0.63 3.58
C HIS A 523 21.05 -0.30 2.37
N CYS A 524 22.20 -0.79 1.89
CA CYS A 524 22.28 -1.68 0.74
C CYS A 524 21.75 -3.10 0.97
N TYR A 525 21.92 -3.70 2.16
CA TYR A 525 21.80 -5.16 2.33
C TYR A 525 21.10 -5.63 3.61
N GLN A 526 20.93 -4.79 4.64
CA GLN A 526 20.29 -5.19 5.90
C GLN A 526 18.81 -4.83 5.90
N ASP A 527 17.92 -5.77 6.24
CA ASP A 527 16.50 -5.47 6.39
C ASP A 527 16.21 -4.50 7.55
N ALA A 528 15.24 -3.61 7.36
CA ALA A 528 14.84 -2.66 8.39
C ALA A 528 14.14 -3.39 9.56
N PRO A 529 14.39 -3.00 10.83
CA PRO A 529 13.65 -3.57 11.97
C PRO A 529 12.15 -3.23 11.87
N SER A 530 11.27 -4.17 12.20
CA SER A 530 9.80 -3.94 12.13
C SER A 530 9.36 -2.78 13.03
N ILE A 531 8.61 -1.85 12.45
CA ILE A 531 8.06 -0.66 13.12
C ILE A 531 7.17 -1.07 14.30
N GLN A 532 6.30 -2.04 14.12
CA GLN A 532 5.39 -2.58 15.13
C GLN A 532 6.11 -3.22 16.33
N LYS A 533 7.42 -3.53 16.23
CA LYS A 533 8.26 -3.96 17.36
C LYS A 533 8.88 -2.81 18.14
N ARG A 534 8.99 -1.61 17.56
CA ARG A 534 9.49 -0.38 18.21
C ARG A 534 8.36 0.49 18.74
N ASN A 535 7.30 0.68 17.95
CA ASN A 535 6.08 1.36 18.34
C ASN A 535 4.85 0.51 17.94
N ALA A 536 4.24 -0.15 18.92
CA ALA A 536 3.10 -1.03 18.71
C ALA A 536 1.75 -0.30 18.55
N LYS A 537 1.73 1.05 18.63
CA LYS A 537 0.55 1.86 18.27
C LYS A 537 0.36 1.99 16.76
N VAL A 538 1.44 1.85 15.98
CA VAL A 538 1.44 2.09 14.53
C VAL A 538 0.71 0.97 13.82
N SER A 539 -0.21 1.33 12.93
CA SER A 539 -1.01 0.43 12.12
C SER A 539 -0.14 -0.40 11.17
N ASP A 540 -0.60 -1.61 10.86
CA ASP A 540 0.05 -2.44 9.85
C ASP A 540 0.00 -1.78 8.45
N LEU A 541 -0.90 -0.81 8.21
CA LEU A 541 -0.97 -0.04 6.97
C LEU A 541 0.15 1.00 6.87
N ALA A 542 0.31 1.86 7.88
CA ALA A 542 1.42 2.82 7.93
C ALA A 542 2.78 2.10 7.89
N ALA A 543 2.91 0.99 8.62
CA ALA A 543 4.13 0.18 8.61
C ALA A 543 4.44 -0.42 7.22
N GLN A 544 3.42 -0.89 6.48
CA GLN A 544 3.61 -1.41 5.11
C GLN A 544 3.97 -0.31 4.10
N ILE A 545 3.37 0.89 4.18
CA ILE A 545 3.76 2.03 3.33
C ILE A 545 5.24 2.34 3.52
N VAL A 546 5.71 2.42 4.78
CA VAL A 546 7.12 2.68 5.07
C VAL A 546 8.01 1.53 4.60
N GLN A 547 7.63 0.27 4.86
CA GLN A 547 8.39 -0.90 4.42
C GLN A 547 8.56 -0.94 2.89
N ARG A 548 7.52 -0.57 2.13
CA ARG A 548 7.56 -0.46 0.68
C ARG A 548 8.42 0.72 0.22
N ALA A 549 8.31 1.88 0.86
CA ALA A 549 9.14 3.04 0.54
C ALA A 549 10.64 2.76 0.73
N ILE A 550 11.02 2.02 1.77
CA ILE A 550 12.42 1.67 2.08
C ILE A 550 12.88 0.33 1.48
N ALA A 551 12.15 -0.22 0.50
CA ALA A 551 12.52 -1.45 -0.20
C ALA A 551 13.90 -1.32 -0.89
N LYS A 552 14.66 -2.42 -0.95
CA LYS A 552 16.06 -2.39 -1.39
C LYS A 552 16.18 -2.15 -2.89
N ASP A 553 15.38 -2.84 -3.70
CA ASP A 553 15.29 -2.57 -5.14
C ASP A 553 14.41 -1.32 -5.39
N PRO A 554 14.83 -0.34 -6.21
CA PRO A 554 13.98 0.77 -6.62
C PRO A 554 12.68 0.38 -7.35
N ALA A 555 12.57 -0.83 -7.90
CA ALA A 555 11.38 -1.33 -8.58
C ALA A 555 10.27 -1.79 -7.61
N ASP A 556 10.61 -2.18 -6.39
CA ASP A 556 9.64 -2.61 -5.36
C ASP A 556 8.95 -1.41 -4.65
N ARG A 557 9.56 -0.22 -4.76
CA ARG A 557 9.11 1.02 -4.10
C ARG A 557 7.87 1.63 -4.79
N PHE A 558 7.45 2.79 -4.30
CA PHE A 558 6.66 3.74 -5.11
C PHE A 558 7.58 4.37 -6.15
N GLY A 559 7.09 4.56 -7.38
CA GLY A 559 7.90 5.07 -8.48
C GLY A 559 8.33 6.54 -8.32
N ASP A 560 7.50 7.33 -7.62
CA ASP A 560 7.63 8.77 -7.40
C ASP A 560 6.87 9.20 -6.13
N ALA A 561 7.04 10.45 -5.71
CA ALA A 561 6.36 10.99 -4.53
C ALA A 561 4.84 11.22 -4.73
N GLY A 562 4.33 11.29 -5.96
CA GLY A 562 2.89 11.37 -6.23
C GLY A 562 2.18 10.05 -5.92
N GLN A 563 2.82 8.91 -6.22
CA GLN A 563 2.36 7.58 -5.80
C GLN A 563 2.39 7.44 -4.28
N LEU A 564 3.50 7.81 -3.62
CA LEU A 564 3.61 7.77 -2.16
C LEU A 564 2.58 8.68 -1.48
N LEU A 565 2.41 9.92 -1.96
CA LEU A 565 1.38 10.85 -1.52
C LEU A 565 -0.03 10.25 -1.68
N SER A 566 -0.28 9.58 -2.81
CA SER A 566 -1.59 8.95 -3.06
C SER A 566 -1.91 7.91 -1.98
N GLU A 567 -0.96 7.11 -1.50
CA GLU A 567 -1.22 6.15 -0.43
C GLU A 567 -1.35 6.81 0.95
N ILE A 568 -0.44 7.73 1.29
CA ILE A 568 -0.46 8.43 2.58
C ILE A 568 -1.78 9.19 2.76
N LEU A 569 -2.23 9.93 1.73
CA LEU A 569 -3.48 10.67 1.81
C LEU A 569 -4.69 9.74 1.95
N LYS A 570 -4.67 8.53 1.37
CA LYS A 570 -5.78 7.60 1.59
C LYS A 570 -5.83 7.16 3.05
N LEU A 571 -4.69 6.80 3.66
CA LEU A 571 -4.63 6.40 5.08
C LEU A 571 -5.17 7.50 6.00
N VAL A 572 -4.72 8.74 5.80
CA VAL A 572 -5.12 9.91 6.61
C VAL A 572 -6.63 10.19 6.52
N HIS A 573 -7.26 9.93 5.37
CA HIS A 573 -8.71 10.13 5.18
C HIS A 573 -9.56 8.88 5.46
N GLY A 574 -8.99 7.78 5.98
CA GLY A 574 -9.71 6.51 6.16
C GLY A 574 -10.14 5.83 4.86
N GLN A 575 -9.46 6.14 3.75
CA GLN A 575 -9.63 5.55 2.42
C GLN A 575 -8.61 4.38 2.25
N PRO A 576 -8.58 3.64 1.11
CA PRO A 576 -7.82 2.41 1.03
C PRO A 576 -6.34 2.71 0.91
N THR A 577 -5.48 2.20 1.77
CA THR A 577 -4.06 2.12 1.37
C THR A 577 -3.86 0.86 0.56
N GLY A 578 -3.19 0.97 -0.59
CA GLY A 578 -2.76 -0.23 -1.31
C GLY A 578 -1.99 -1.17 -0.40
N PHE A 579 -2.44 -2.44 -0.34
CA PHE A 579 -1.93 -3.53 0.49
C PHE A 579 -2.35 -3.53 1.98
N GLU A 580 -3.61 -3.90 2.26
CA GLU A 580 -3.82 -4.91 3.30
C GLU A 580 -3.39 -6.29 2.78
N ALA A 581 -2.82 -7.11 3.66
CA ALA A 581 -2.36 -8.46 3.36
C ALA A 581 -3.54 -9.45 3.32
N HIS A 582 -4.32 -9.38 2.25
CA HIS A 582 -5.54 -10.16 2.06
C HIS A 582 -5.28 -11.58 1.52
N PRO A 583 -5.88 -12.66 2.08
CA PRO A 583 -6.90 -12.66 3.14
C PRO A 583 -6.37 -12.24 4.51
N LYS A 584 -7.07 -11.31 5.16
CA LYS A 584 -6.78 -10.89 6.53
C LYS A 584 -6.81 -12.10 7.48
N LEU A 585 -5.77 -12.24 8.31
CA LEU A 585 -5.65 -13.32 9.29
C LEU A 585 -6.59 -13.08 10.49
N PRO A 586 -7.25 -14.13 11.04
CA PRO A 586 -7.97 -14.05 12.30
C PRO A 586 -7.06 -13.66 13.48
N ASP A 587 -7.66 -13.21 14.58
CA ASP A 587 -6.96 -12.86 15.82
C ASP A 587 -6.12 -14.02 16.36
N HIS A 588 -4.81 -13.83 16.43
CA HIS A 588 -3.86 -14.93 16.65
C HIS A 588 -2.67 -14.55 17.54
N SER A 589 -2.11 -15.56 18.20
CA SER A 589 -0.85 -15.39 18.91
C SER A 589 0.33 -15.66 17.98
N LYS A 590 1.16 -14.66 17.70
CA LYS A 590 2.38 -14.81 16.87
C LYS A 590 3.37 -15.88 17.40
N LYS A 591 3.20 -16.39 18.63
CA LYS A 591 3.95 -17.54 19.21
C LYS A 591 3.31 -18.92 18.95
N LYS A 592 2.09 -18.98 18.39
CA LYS A 592 1.34 -20.22 18.12
C LYS A 592 1.22 -20.56 16.63
N VAL A 593 1.29 -19.55 15.76
CA VAL A 593 1.25 -19.73 14.29
C VAL A 593 2.52 -20.44 13.81
N TRP A 594 2.35 -21.46 12.97
CA TRP A 594 3.39 -21.97 12.08
C TRP A 594 3.14 -21.39 10.68
N THR A 595 4.17 -20.85 10.05
CA THR A 595 4.11 -20.31 8.68
C THR A 595 5.26 -20.86 7.86
N LYS A 596 4.97 -21.32 6.64
CA LYS A 596 5.96 -21.75 5.65
C LYS A 596 5.60 -21.17 4.29
N THR A 597 6.57 -20.56 3.62
CA THR A 597 6.47 -20.14 2.21
C THR A 597 7.41 -20.99 1.36
N VAL A 598 6.91 -21.53 0.25
CA VAL A 598 7.72 -22.19 -0.79
C VAL A 598 7.58 -21.40 -2.08
N VAL A 599 8.69 -21.27 -2.82
CA VAL A 599 8.76 -20.49 -4.07
C VAL A 599 9.31 -21.37 -5.18
N TRP A 600 8.60 -21.37 -6.31
CA TRP A 600 9.00 -22.02 -7.56
C TRP A 600 9.31 -20.96 -8.62
N LYS A 601 10.29 -21.26 -9.48
CA LYS A 601 10.45 -20.60 -10.77
C LYS A 601 9.96 -21.55 -11.86
N LEU A 602 8.96 -21.11 -12.61
CA LEU A 602 8.27 -21.86 -13.66
C LEU A 602 8.47 -21.14 -15.00
N ALA A 603 8.56 -21.88 -16.11
CA ALA A 603 8.87 -21.31 -17.42
C ALA A 603 7.66 -20.62 -18.09
N SER A 604 6.44 -21.04 -17.75
CA SER A 604 5.19 -20.46 -18.27
C SER A 604 4.80 -19.15 -17.60
N GLN A 605 3.97 -18.37 -18.29
CA GLN A 605 3.49 -17.06 -17.86
C GLN A 605 2.35 -17.17 -16.82
N PRO A 606 2.09 -16.12 -16.01
CA PRO A 606 1.08 -16.19 -14.94
C PRO A 606 -0.32 -16.49 -15.46
N SER A 607 -0.68 -15.97 -16.64
CA SER A 607 -1.97 -16.20 -17.30
C SER A 607 -2.13 -17.61 -17.90
N GLU A 608 -1.03 -18.29 -18.22
CA GLU A 608 -1.06 -19.69 -18.69
C GLU A 608 -1.11 -20.66 -17.51
N LEU A 609 -0.42 -20.33 -16.43
CA LEU A 609 -0.43 -21.08 -15.17
C LEU A 609 -1.75 -20.94 -14.42
N TRP A 610 -2.42 -19.79 -14.50
CA TRP A 610 -3.58 -19.48 -13.66
C TRP A 610 -4.69 -20.55 -13.70
N PRO A 611 -5.21 -21.01 -14.86
CA PRO A 611 -6.30 -21.99 -14.90
C PRO A 611 -5.92 -23.37 -14.32
N MET A 612 -4.61 -23.62 -14.16
CA MET A 612 -4.10 -24.85 -13.55
C MET A 612 -3.80 -24.66 -12.05
N VAL A 613 -3.31 -23.48 -11.64
CA VAL A 613 -2.94 -23.17 -10.25
C VAL A 613 -4.15 -22.80 -9.40
N SER A 614 -5.15 -22.14 -9.99
CA SER A 614 -6.42 -21.80 -9.33
C SER A 614 -7.41 -22.96 -9.29
N ASN A 615 -7.12 -24.07 -9.98
CA ASN A 615 -7.91 -25.29 -9.92
C ASN A 615 -7.65 -26.07 -8.62
N THR A 616 -8.09 -25.50 -7.51
CA THR A 616 -7.91 -26.05 -6.16
C THR A 616 -8.53 -27.44 -6.00
N GLU A 617 -9.59 -27.75 -6.76
CA GLU A 617 -10.21 -29.07 -6.79
C GLU A 617 -9.21 -30.14 -7.24
N ARG A 618 -8.66 -29.96 -8.45
CA ARG A 618 -7.70 -30.88 -9.05
C ARG A 618 -6.33 -30.84 -8.37
N LEU A 619 -5.95 -29.70 -7.80
CA LEU A 619 -4.74 -29.57 -6.98
C LEU A 619 -4.85 -30.39 -5.68
N ASN A 620 -6.00 -30.32 -4.99
CA ASN A 620 -6.25 -31.04 -3.73
C ASN A 620 -6.28 -32.57 -3.94
N GLU A 621 -6.96 -33.06 -4.98
CA GLU A 621 -6.90 -34.49 -5.35
C GLU A 621 -5.46 -34.92 -5.68
N ALA A 622 -4.75 -34.15 -6.53
CA ALA A 622 -3.41 -34.53 -7.01
C ALA A 622 -2.32 -34.56 -5.93
N ILE A 623 -2.49 -33.81 -4.83
CA ILE A 623 -1.60 -33.90 -3.65
C ILE A 623 -2.04 -34.98 -2.64
N GLY A 624 -3.18 -35.64 -2.86
CA GLY A 624 -3.67 -36.75 -2.06
C GLY A 624 -4.41 -36.35 -0.78
N LEU A 625 -5.13 -35.22 -0.80
CA LEU A 625 -6.13 -34.94 0.24
C LEU A 625 -7.35 -35.88 0.10
N PRO A 626 -8.10 -36.16 1.17
CA PRO A 626 -9.41 -36.81 1.07
C PRO A 626 -10.46 -35.86 0.46
N PRO A 627 -11.57 -36.40 -0.08
CA PRO A 627 -12.75 -35.59 -0.37
C PRO A 627 -13.36 -35.04 0.93
N VAL A 628 -14.22 -34.04 0.78
CA VAL A 628 -14.82 -33.25 1.87
C VAL A 628 -16.34 -33.25 1.71
N ASP A 629 -17.03 -33.57 2.81
CA ASP A 629 -18.47 -33.39 2.90
C ASP A 629 -18.75 -31.91 3.23
N TYR A 630 -19.29 -31.15 2.27
CA TYR A 630 -19.65 -29.74 2.47
C TYR A 630 -21.14 -29.55 2.79
N ARG A 631 -21.45 -28.48 3.52
CA ARG A 631 -22.81 -28.04 3.85
C ARG A 631 -22.90 -26.52 3.94
N SER A 632 -24.01 -25.93 3.50
CA SER A 632 -24.31 -24.49 3.68
C SER A 632 -25.32 -24.28 4.81
N GLU A 633 -25.15 -23.20 5.57
CA GLU A 633 -26.15 -22.65 6.50
C GLU A 633 -26.42 -21.19 6.13
N ASN A 634 -27.63 -20.68 6.44
CA ASN A 634 -28.00 -19.29 6.17
C ASN A 634 -28.20 -18.53 7.49
N ASP A 635 -27.32 -17.57 7.75
CA ASP A 635 -27.28 -16.75 8.95
C ASP A 635 -27.98 -15.39 8.69
N PRO A 636 -28.94 -14.95 9.53
CA PRO A 636 -29.68 -13.70 9.28
C PRO A 636 -28.82 -12.42 9.22
N ILE A 637 -27.57 -12.47 9.70
CA ILE A 637 -26.65 -11.33 9.74
C ILE A 637 -25.44 -11.60 8.81
N LEU A 638 -24.86 -12.80 8.90
CA LEU A 638 -23.67 -13.20 8.15
C LEU A 638 -23.97 -13.84 6.78
N GLY A 639 -25.24 -14.14 6.48
CA GLY A 639 -25.74 -14.80 5.27
C GLY A 639 -25.20 -16.22 5.11
N VAL A 640 -24.90 -16.60 3.86
CA VAL A 640 -24.36 -17.93 3.54
C VAL A 640 -23.03 -18.19 4.26
N ARG A 641 -23.05 -19.16 5.16
CA ARG A 641 -21.87 -19.71 5.83
C ARG A 641 -21.68 -21.13 5.34
N LYS A 642 -20.47 -21.47 4.90
CA LYS A 642 -20.14 -22.79 4.35
C LYS A 642 -19.29 -23.54 5.34
N PHE A 643 -19.58 -24.82 5.54
CA PHE A 643 -18.80 -25.68 6.39
C PHE A 643 -18.34 -26.91 5.60
N GLY A 644 -17.12 -27.37 5.87
CA GLY A 644 -16.59 -28.62 5.35
C GLY A 644 -16.23 -29.56 6.48
N GLU A 645 -16.37 -30.88 6.27
CA GLU A 645 -15.87 -31.90 7.18
C GLU A 645 -15.22 -33.09 6.45
N PHE A 646 -14.24 -33.73 7.11
CA PHE A 646 -13.72 -35.04 6.71
C PHE A 646 -13.08 -35.76 7.91
N THR A 647 -12.71 -37.03 7.73
CA THR A 647 -11.97 -37.82 8.75
C THR A 647 -10.50 -37.94 8.40
N LEU A 648 -9.62 -37.38 9.22
CA LEU A 648 -8.17 -37.42 9.08
C LEU A 648 -7.56 -38.39 10.11
N GLY A 649 -7.07 -39.54 9.64
CA GLY A 649 -6.42 -40.54 10.52
C GLY A 649 -7.32 -41.10 11.63
N GLY A 650 -8.65 -41.05 11.46
CA GLY A 650 -9.64 -41.42 12.48
C GLY A 650 -10.13 -40.27 13.36
N VAL A 651 -9.59 -39.05 13.20
CA VAL A 651 -10.09 -37.83 13.85
C VAL A 651 -11.02 -37.09 12.90
N LYS A 652 -12.24 -36.78 13.34
CA LYS A 652 -13.12 -35.87 12.59
C LYS A 652 -12.56 -34.43 12.64
N VAL A 653 -12.48 -33.80 11.48
CA VAL A 653 -12.05 -32.41 11.30
C VAL A 653 -13.18 -31.68 10.59
N SER A 654 -13.56 -30.51 11.10
CA SER A 654 -14.57 -29.65 10.48
C SER A 654 -14.21 -28.18 10.65
N TRP A 655 -14.65 -27.35 9.70
CA TRP A 655 -14.34 -25.91 9.64
C TRP A 655 -15.44 -25.12 8.96
N GLU A 656 -15.48 -23.82 9.27
CA GLU A 656 -16.11 -22.79 8.45
C GLU A 656 -15.15 -22.35 7.34
N GLU A 657 -15.64 -22.37 6.10
CA GLU A 657 -14.93 -21.99 4.88
C GLU A 657 -15.30 -20.55 4.52
N HIS A 658 -14.35 -19.64 4.66
CA HIS A 658 -14.59 -18.23 4.31
C HIS A 658 -14.66 -18.07 2.78
N PRO A 659 -15.37 -17.04 2.28
CA PRO A 659 -15.36 -16.70 0.86
C PRO A 659 -13.92 -16.55 0.35
N PHE A 660 -13.53 -17.42 -0.59
CA PHE A 660 -12.20 -17.44 -1.21
C PHE A 660 -11.89 -16.07 -1.81
N GLU A 661 -10.62 -15.68 -1.85
CA GLU A 661 -10.21 -14.41 -2.42
C GLU A 661 -9.26 -14.61 -3.58
N TRP A 662 -9.41 -13.83 -4.66
CA TRP A 662 -8.49 -13.88 -5.78
C TRP A 662 -8.45 -12.60 -6.59
N ILE A 663 -7.32 -12.44 -7.28
CA ILE A 663 -7.17 -11.59 -8.46
C ILE A 663 -6.52 -12.47 -9.53
N GLU A 664 -7.21 -12.66 -10.65
CA GLU A 664 -6.78 -13.54 -11.74
C GLU A 664 -5.35 -13.26 -12.18
N GLY A 665 -4.57 -14.33 -12.38
CA GLY A 665 -3.17 -14.26 -12.79
C GLY A 665 -2.21 -13.67 -11.75
N ARG A 666 -2.69 -13.25 -10.56
CA ARG A 666 -1.88 -12.56 -9.54
C ARG A 666 -1.89 -13.22 -8.15
N ARG A 667 -3.06 -13.43 -7.53
CA ARG A 667 -3.17 -14.03 -6.19
C ARG A 667 -4.42 -14.88 -5.99
N MET A 668 -4.32 -15.91 -5.14
CA MET A 668 -5.45 -16.68 -4.62
C MET A 668 -5.24 -16.95 -3.12
N GLY A 669 -6.25 -16.66 -2.30
CA GLY A 669 -6.26 -16.82 -0.86
C GLY A 669 -7.43 -17.67 -0.38
N ILE A 670 -7.15 -18.59 0.55
CA ILE A 670 -8.12 -19.49 1.18
C ILE A 670 -7.96 -19.36 2.69
N LEU A 671 -9.05 -19.17 3.42
CA LEU A 671 -9.09 -19.07 4.88
C LEU A 671 -10.16 -20.01 5.44
N ARG A 672 -9.78 -20.80 6.45
CA ARG A 672 -10.62 -21.80 7.13
C ARG A 672 -10.49 -21.65 8.63
N GLU A 673 -11.61 -21.56 9.35
CA GLU A 673 -11.65 -21.55 10.82
C GLU A 673 -12.29 -22.84 11.34
N PHE A 674 -11.51 -23.65 12.07
CA PHE A 674 -11.90 -24.99 12.49
C PHE A 674 -12.69 -24.97 13.80
N ASP A 675 -13.87 -25.60 13.81
CA ASP A 675 -14.63 -25.89 15.01
C ASP A 675 -14.19 -27.23 15.65
N GLN A 676 -13.85 -28.25 14.84
CA GLN A 676 -13.32 -29.54 15.31
C GLN A 676 -11.99 -29.94 14.67
N GLY A 677 -11.26 -30.82 15.36
CA GLY A 677 -9.91 -31.22 14.96
C GLY A 677 -8.79 -30.41 15.63
N PRO A 678 -7.54 -30.52 15.12
CA PRO A 678 -6.32 -30.10 15.82
C PRO A 678 -5.89 -28.63 15.61
N PHE A 679 -6.48 -27.94 14.63
CA PHE A 679 -6.12 -26.56 14.25
C PHE A 679 -7.17 -25.56 14.75
N ARG A 680 -6.84 -24.28 14.83
CA ARG A 680 -7.82 -23.19 15.04
C ARG A 680 -8.20 -22.55 13.71
N TRP A 681 -7.20 -22.24 12.90
CA TRP A 681 -7.40 -21.72 11.56
C TRP A 681 -6.25 -22.14 10.63
N PHE A 682 -6.53 -22.13 9.33
CA PHE A 682 -5.60 -22.36 8.23
C PHE A 682 -5.77 -21.25 7.20
N MET A 683 -4.65 -20.65 6.77
CA MET A 683 -4.61 -19.75 5.63
C MET A 683 -3.64 -20.32 4.58
N SER A 684 -4.06 -20.31 3.31
CA SER A 684 -3.23 -20.61 2.15
C SER A 684 -3.28 -19.42 1.19
N LEU A 685 -2.14 -18.78 0.95
CA LEU A 685 -1.98 -17.69 0.00
C LEU A 685 -1.00 -18.11 -1.11
N VAL A 686 -1.49 -18.12 -2.36
CA VAL A 686 -0.70 -18.33 -3.57
C VAL A 686 -0.56 -17.00 -4.31
N THR A 687 0.66 -16.63 -4.72
CA THR A 687 0.91 -15.50 -5.62
C THR A 687 1.68 -15.94 -6.87
N LEU A 688 1.42 -15.24 -7.99
CA LEU A 688 2.08 -15.44 -9.26
C LEU A 688 2.68 -14.09 -9.71
N GLU A 689 4.00 -13.98 -9.71
CA GLU A 689 4.74 -12.80 -10.13
C GLU A 689 5.44 -13.08 -11.48
N PRO A 690 5.24 -12.27 -12.53
CA PRO A 690 6.00 -12.42 -13.78
C PRO A 690 7.49 -12.16 -13.52
N HIS A 691 8.35 -13.05 -14.01
CA HIS A 691 9.80 -12.98 -13.81
C HIS A 691 10.47 -12.15 -14.92
N ALA A 692 11.50 -11.37 -14.58
CA ALA A 692 12.12 -10.40 -15.50
C ALA A 692 12.74 -11.05 -16.76
N ASP A 693 13.27 -12.27 -16.62
CA ASP A 693 13.83 -13.05 -17.73
C ASP A 693 12.76 -13.85 -18.51
N GLY A 694 11.48 -13.66 -18.17
CA GLY A 694 10.34 -14.46 -18.64
C GLY A 694 9.98 -15.60 -17.70
N GLY A 695 8.73 -16.07 -17.79
CA GLY A 695 8.16 -17.08 -16.89
C GLY A 695 7.60 -16.49 -15.60
N THR A 696 7.37 -17.33 -14.60
CA THR A 696 6.64 -16.99 -13.37
C THR A 696 7.38 -17.42 -12.12
N ARG A 697 7.46 -16.52 -11.13
CA ARG A 697 7.75 -16.85 -9.74
C ARG A 697 6.42 -17.13 -9.04
N LEU A 698 6.14 -18.41 -8.79
CA LEU A 698 4.97 -18.83 -8.00
C LEU A 698 5.40 -18.95 -6.54
N SER A 699 4.71 -18.26 -5.65
CA SER A 699 4.90 -18.35 -4.19
C SER A 699 3.66 -18.99 -3.57
N HIS A 700 3.84 -19.95 -2.67
CA HIS A 700 2.75 -20.52 -1.87
C HIS A 700 3.12 -20.46 -0.39
N GLN A 701 2.43 -19.57 0.33
CA GLN A 701 2.49 -19.46 1.78
C GLN A 701 1.33 -20.22 2.42
N VAL A 702 1.64 -20.99 3.46
CA VAL A 702 0.65 -21.61 4.35
C VAL A 702 0.94 -21.16 5.78
N SER A 703 -0.09 -20.70 6.48
CA SER A 703 -0.06 -20.29 7.89
C SER A 703 -1.15 -21.02 8.68
N ILE A 704 -0.81 -21.54 9.87
CA ILE A 704 -1.70 -22.39 10.68
C ILE A 704 -1.54 -22.06 12.16
N GLU A 705 -2.61 -21.70 12.88
CA GLU A 705 -2.63 -21.75 14.36
C GLU A 705 -3.08 -23.15 14.82
N SER A 706 -2.28 -23.78 15.67
CA SER A 706 -2.57 -25.09 16.28
C SER A 706 -3.23 -24.94 17.65
N ARG A 707 -4.22 -25.79 17.97
CA ARG A 707 -4.92 -25.77 19.27
C ARG A 707 -4.00 -26.24 20.39
N ASN A 708 -3.41 -27.42 20.21
CA ASN A 708 -2.65 -28.17 21.23
C ASN A 708 -1.30 -28.66 20.69
N LEU A 709 -0.45 -29.20 21.57
CA LEU A 709 0.88 -29.74 21.22
C LEU A 709 0.82 -30.85 20.15
N LEU A 710 -0.21 -31.71 20.20
CA LEU A 710 -0.50 -32.71 19.16
C LEU A 710 -0.73 -32.06 17.78
N GLY A 711 -1.43 -30.92 17.76
CA GLY A 711 -1.69 -30.17 16.53
C GLY A 711 -0.41 -29.62 15.91
N ARG A 712 0.53 -29.12 16.72
CA ARG A 712 1.87 -28.72 16.25
C ARG A 712 2.60 -29.86 15.55
N MET A 713 2.56 -31.06 16.13
CA MET A 713 3.20 -32.24 15.55
C MET A 713 2.54 -32.64 14.21
N LEU A 714 1.21 -32.61 14.12
CA LEU A 714 0.49 -32.86 12.87
C LEU A 714 0.82 -31.82 11.80
N THR A 715 0.82 -30.53 12.13
CA THR A 715 1.22 -29.44 11.22
C THR A 715 2.60 -29.70 10.59
N THR A 716 3.61 -30.05 11.39
CA THR A 716 4.97 -30.30 10.89
C THR A 716 5.09 -31.60 10.08
N ILE A 717 4.21 -32.58 10.25
CA ILE A 717 4.28 -33.86 9.50
C ILE A 717 3.49 -33.78 8.19
N GLU A 718 2.28 -33.24 8.22
CA GLU A 718 1.34 -33.30 7.09
C GLU A 718 1.58 -32.16 6.08
N ALA A 719 1.68 -30.92 6.55
CA ALA A 719 1.93 -29.77 5.68
C ALA A 719 3.38 -29.76 5.16
N ASP A 720 4.37 -29.99 6.02
CA ASP A 720 5.78 -29.80 5.69
C ASP A 720 6.33 -30.90 4.73
N TRP A 721 6.06 -32.18 5.03
CA TRP A 721 6.73 -33.32 4.37
C TRP A 721 5.93 -33.97 3.24
N LYS A 722 4.60 -33.98 3.30
CA LYS A 722 3.72 -34.51 2.23
C LYS A 722 3.23 -33.40 1.30
N GLY A 723 2.48 -32.43 1.83
CA GLY A 723 1.79 -31.39 1.04
C GLY A 723 2.72 -30.65 0.07
N PHE A 724 3.70 -29.90 0.59
CA PHE A 724 4.64 -29.15 -0.26
C PHE A 724 5.48 -30.02 -1.21
N LYS A 725 5.75 -31.28 -0.86
CA LYS A 725 6.50 -32.21 -1.71
C LYS A 725 5.67 -32.70 -2.90
N HIS A 726 4.36 -32.90 -2.70
CA HIS A 726 3.45 -33.23 -3.81
C HIS A 726 3.16 -31.99 -4.67
N LEU A 727 2.95 -30.81 -4.07
CA LEU A 727 2.80 -29.54 -4.79
C LEU A 727 3.99 -29.27 -5.74
N ASP A 728 5.23 -29.50 -5.29
CA ASP A 728 6.42 -29.39 -6.13
C ASP A 728 6.37 -30.30 -7.37
N GLY A 729 5.92 -31.54 -7.19
CA GLY A 729 5.76 -32.53 -8.27
C GLY A 729 4.56 -32.26 -9.20
N VAL A 730 3.55 -31.51 -8.73
CA VAL A 730 2.39 -31.08 -9.53
C VAL A 730 2.72 -29.80 -10.29
N TYR A 731 3.19 -28.73 -9.65
CA TYR A 731 3.53 -27.48 -10.34
C TYR A 731 4.61 -27.66 -11.41
N LYS A 732 5.63 -28.51 -11.16
CA LYS A 732 6.64 -28.89 -12.19
C LYS A 732 6.11 -29.83 -13.29
N ARG A 733 4.90 -30.38 -13.15
CA ARG A 733 4.20 -31.08 -14.24
C ARG A 733 3.28 -30.14 -15.00
N VAL A 734 2.53 -29.29 -14.30
CA VAL A 734 1.71 -28.20 -14.86
C VAL A 734 2.54 -27.32 -15.80
N ASP A 735 3.69 -26.82 -15.35
CA ASP A 735 4.60 -26.01 -16.17
C ASP A 735 5.07 -26.78 -17.43
N ARG A 736 5.45 -28.06 -17.28
CA ARG A 736 5.80 -28.91 -18.43
C ARG A 736 4.61 -29.23 -19.34
N ALA A 737 3.38 -29.26 -18.83
CA ALA A 737 2.17 -29.48 -19.63
C ALA A 737 1.90 -28.29 -20.54
N ILE A 738 1.92 -27.08 -19.99
CA ILE A 738 1.75 -25.83 -20.73
C ILE A 738 2.88 -25.67 -21.77
N GLN A 739 4.11 -25.98 -21.40
CA GLN A 739 5.28 -25.93 -22.30
C GLN A 739 5.30 -27.07 -23.36
N GLY A 740 4.34 -28.00 -23.37
CA GLY A 740 4.28 -29.12 -24.33
C GLY A 740 5.35 -30.22 -24.11
N ARG A 741 5.87 -30.35 -22.88
CA ARG A 741 7.01 -31.20 -22.48
C ARG A 741 6.64 -32.36 -21.54
N LEU A 742 5.39 -32.82 -21.56
CA LEU A 742 5.02 -34.08 -20.88
C LEU A 742 5.56 -35.28 -21.64
N SER A 743 6.02 -36.30 -20.91
CA SER A 743 6.38 -37.58 -21.51
C SER A 743 5.14 -38.47 -21.71
N ALA A 744 5.19 -39.39 -22.67
CA ALA A 744 4.13 -40.37 -22.92
C ALA A 744 3.80 -41.30 -21.71
N LYS A 745 4.60 -41.27 -20.64
CA LYS A 745 4.35 -41.98 -19.36
C LYS A 745 3.67 -41.11 -18.30
N GLU A 746 3.45 -39.83 -18.57
CA GLU A 746 2.75 -38.90 -17.68
C GLU A 746 1.30 -38.66 -18.12
N GLY A 747 1.01 -38.84 -19.42
CA GLY A 747 -0.33 -38.71 -20.01
C GLY A 747 -0.55 -37.33 -20.62
N SER A 748 -1.82 -36.98 -20.88
CA SER A 748 -2.23 -35.64 -21.30
C SER A 748 -2.60 -34.72 -20.12
N ASP A 749 -2.52 -35.22 -18.89
CA ASP A 749 -2.93 -34.50 -17.68
C ASP A 749 -1.76 -33.74 -17.01
N ALA A 750 -2.02 -32.51 -16.64
CA ALA A 750 -1.12 -31.62 -15.92
C ALA A 750 -1.00 -31.99 -14.42
N PHE A 751 -2.06 -32.56 -13.83
CA PHE A 751 -2.19 -32.81 -12.39
C PHE A 751 -1.84 -34.25 -12.02
N CYS A 752 -2.72 -35.19 -12.39
CA CYS A 752 -2.62 -36.60 -12.04
C CYS A 752 -1.80 -37.34 -13.10
N LYS A 753 -1.46 -38.61 -12.82
CA LYS A 753 -1.05 -39.53 -13.89
C LYS A 753 -2.29 -40.30 -14.29
N THR A 754 -2.58 -40.34 -15.58
CA THR A 754 -3.66 -41.16 -16.15
C THR A 754 -3.55 -42.60 -15.60
N LYS A 755 -4.54 -43.06 -14.84
CA LYS A 755 -4.63 -44.47 -14.42
C LYS A 755 -4.89 -45.31 -15.68
N PRO A 756 -4.01 -46.25 -16.07
CA PRO A 756 -4.23 -47.07 -17.25
C PRO A 756 -5.47 -47.94 -17.05
N LEU A 757 -6.29 -48.04 -18.08
CA LEU A 757 -7.47 -48.92 -18.09
C LEU A 757 -7.06 -50.39 -17.89
N GLY A 758 -7.84 -51.16 -17.15
CA GLY A 758 -7.68 -52.60 -17.07
C GLY A 758 -7.95 -53.29 -18.41
N ARG A 759 -7.62 -54.59 -18.49
CA ARG A 759 -7.73 -55.35 -19.74
C ARG A 759 -9.17 -55.48 -20.25
N ASN A 760 -10.16 -55.42 -19.36
CA ASN A 760 -11.57 -55.61 -19.71
C ASN A 760 -12.19 -54.30 -20.19
N GLU A 761 -11.90 -53.19 -19.50
CA GLU A 761 -12.29 -51.84 -19.88
C GLU A 761 -11.64 -51.47 -21.22
N SER A 762 -10.33 -51.77 -21.38
CA SER A 762 -9.58 -51.62 -22.64
C SER A 762 -10.10 -52.53 -23.77
N LYS A 763 -10.96 -53.52 -23.49
CA LYS A 763 -11.63 -54.35 -24.49
C LYS A 763 -12.98 -53.73 -24.84
N ARG A 764 -13.82 -53.47 -23.84
CA ARG A 764 -15.14 -52.81 -23.99
C ARG A 764 -15.05 -51.47 -24.73
N LEU A 765 -14.05 -50.65 -24.42
CA LEU A 765 -13.84 -49.34 -25.05
C LEU A 765 -13.64 -49.49 -26.56
N ARG A 766 -12.75 -50.38 -27.00
CA ARG A 766 -12.51 -50.62 -28.43
C ARG A 766 -13.69 -51.29 -29.13
N GLU A 767 -14.44 -52.15 -28.42
CA GLU A 767 -15.67 -52.75 -28.95
C GLU A 767 -16.76 -51.69 -29.20
N ARG A 768 -17.05 -50.84 -28.21
CA ARG A 768 -18.04 -49.75 -28.37
C ARG A 768 -17.57 -48.63 -29.32
N VAL A 769 -16.26 -48.39 -29.46
CA VAL A 769 -15.71 -47.46 -30.47
C VAL A 769 -15.78 -48.05 -31.89
N ALA A 770 -15.74 -49.36 -32.07
CA ALA A 770 -16.06 -49.97 -33.36
C ALA A 770 -17.54 -49.74 -33.73
N ASN A 771 -18.47 -49.94 -32.79
CA ASN A 771 -19.89 -49.65 -33.00
C ASN A 771 -20.16 -48.18 -33.42
N LEU A 772 -19.41 -47.21 -32.88
CA LEU A 772 -19.52 -45.80 -33.31
C LEU A 772 -19.26 -45.65 -34.82
N ILE A 773 -18.21 -46.29 -35.32
CA ILE A 773 -17.78 -46.23 -36.73
C ILE A 773 -18.82 -46.94 -37.60
N ASP A 774 -19.31 -48.12 -37.18
CA ASP A 774 -20.37 -48.85 -37.88
C ASP A 774 -21.70 -48.06 -37.93
N ARG A 775 -21.94 -47.16 -36.97
CA ARG A 775 -23.08 -46.23 -36.95
C ARG A 775 -22.81 -44.89 -37.66
N GLY A 776 -21.71 -44.77 -38.39
CA GLY A 776 -21.41 -43.65 -39.30
C GLY A 776 -20.66 -42.48 -38.67
N VAL A 777 -20.11 -42.62 -37.46
CA VAL A 777 -19.16 -41.64 -36.92
C VAL A 777 -17.82 -41.76 -37.65
N ASP A 778 -17.25 -40.64 -38.09
CA ASP A 778 -15.94 -40.62 -38.73
C ASP A 778 -14.86 -41.31 -37.88
N THR A 779 -14.02 -42.11 -38.52
CA THR A 779 -12.99 -42.92 -37.86
C THR A 779 -11.94 -42.07 -37.13
N SER A 780 -11.59 -40.87 -37.63
CA SER A 780 -10.68 -39.96 -36.92
C SER A 780 -11.33 -39.42 -35.65
N LEU A 781 -12.62 -39.09 -35.71
CA LEU A 781 -13.42 -38.61 -34.59
C LEU A 781 -13.66 -39.69 -33.52
N ALA A 782 -13.99 -40.92 -33.93
CA ALA A 782 -14.15 -42.07 -33.04
C ALA A 782 -12.84 -42.42 -32.30
N ASN A 783 -11.70 -42.40 -33.00
CA ASN A 783 -10.37 -42.60 -32.39
C ASN A 783 -9.98 -41.47 -31.40
N ARG A 784 -10.47 -40.23 -31.62
CA ARG A 784 -10.32 -39.12 -30.66
C ARG A 784 -11.16 -39.35 -29.40
N LEU A 785 -12.39 -39.85 -29.54
CA LEU A 785 -13.22 -40.26 -28.39
C LEU A 785 -12.61 -41.43 -27.61
N GLU A 786 -12.04 -42.44 -28.28
CA GLU A 786 -11.28 -43.51 -27.60
C GLU A 786 -10.13 -42.92 -26.76
N THR A 787 -9.39 -41.97 -27.35
CA THR A 787 -8.25 -41.31 -26.72
C THR A 787 -8.68 -40.43 -25.54
N ILE A 788 -9.81 -39.73 -25.62
CA ILE A 788 -10.39 -38.98 -24.48
C ILE A 788 -10.70 -39.93 -23.32
N LEU A 789 -11.49 -40.98 -23.58
CA LEU A 789 -11.97 -41.89 -22.52
C LEU A 789 -10.84 -42.70 -21.87
N ARG A 790 -9.77 -43.00 -22.63
CA ARG A 790 -8.57 -43.71 -22.17
C ARG A 790 -7.57 -42.81 -21.44
N ASP A 791 -7.34 -41.58 -21.93
CA ASP A 791 -6.14 -40.82 -21.57
C ASP A 791 -6.40 -39.55 -20.72
N TRP A 792 -7.64 -39.01 -20.69
CA TRP A 792 -8.00 -37.84 -19.86
C TRP A 792 -8.14 -38.18 -18.36
N SER A 793 -8.28 -37.15 -17.50
CA SER A 793 -8.41 -37.31 -16.04
C SER A 793 -9.83 -37.71 -15.60
N SER A 794 -10.01 -37.98 -14.31
CA SER A 794 -11.34 -38.27 -13.75
C SER A 794 -12.28 -37.06 -13.85
N GLN A 795 -11.83 -35.86 -13.46
CA GLN A 795 -12.70 -34.67 -13.52
C GLN A 795 -13.02 -34.26 -14.96
N ASP A 796 -12.05 -34.36 -15.88
CA ASP A 796 -12.30 -34.08 -17.31
C ASP A 796 -13.38 -35.03 -17.90
N LEU A 797 -13.50 -36.25 -17.36
CA LEU A 797 -14.48 -37.27 -17.75
C LEU A 797 -15.79 -37.23 -16.94
N ALA A 798 -15.89 -36.34 -15.94
CA ALA A 798 -17.11 -36.10 -15.18
C ALA A 798 -18.11 -35.22 -15.94
N ALA A 799 -17.61 -34.20 -16.64
CA ALA A 799 -18.42 -33.14 -17.26
C ALA A 799 -17.93 -32.76 -18.68
N LEU A 800 -18.00 -33.75 -19.60
CA LEU A 800 -17.63 -33.63 -21.01
C LEU A 800 -18.62 -32.73 -21.77
N ARG A 801 -18.18 -31.52 -22.15
CA ARG A 801 -18.93 -30.56 -22.98
C ARG A 801 -18.49 -30.65 -24.45
N PRO A 802 -19.38 -31.03 -25.41
CA PRO A 802 -18.94 -31.36 -26.77
C PRO A 802 -18.24 -30.23 -27.54
N LEU A 803 -18.67 -28.97 -27.39
CA LEU A 803 -18.04 -27.84 -28.09
C LEU A 803 -16.65 -27.53 -27.51
N ALA A 804 -16.51 -27.45 -26.18
CA ALA A 804 -15.20 -27.32 -25.53
C ALA A 804 -14.22 -28.45 -25.91
N ILE A 805 -14.72 -29.69 -26.08
CA ILE A 805 -13.93 -30.82 -26.58
C ILE A 805 -13.55 -30.62 -28.04
N ALA A 806 -14.47 -30.16 -28.88
CA ALA A 806 -14.24 -29.90 -30.31
C ALA A 806 -13.14 -28.85 -30.53
N ASP A 807 -13.21 -27.73 -29.80
CA ASP A 807 -12.20 -26.67 -29.81
C ASP A 807 -10.83 -27.19 -29.34
N ARG A 808 -10.79 -27.91 -28.21
CA ARG A 808 -9.57 -28.53 -27.66
C ARG A 808 -8.94 -29.55 -28.63
N MET A 809 -9.76 -30.24 -29.43
CA MET A 809 -9.34 -31.20 -30.45
C MET A 809 -9.09 -30.57 -31.84
N LYS A 810 -9.51 -29.33 -32.07
CA LYS A 810 -9.59 -28.66 -33.38
C LYS A 810 -10.35 -29.49 -34.42
N VAL A 811 -11.60 -29.83 -34.10
CA VAL A 811 -12.56 -30.49 -34.98
C VAL A 811 -13.88 -29.72 -35.00
N ASP A 812 -14.77 -30.03 -35.94
CA ASP A 812 -16.10 -29.42 -36.01
C ASP A 812 -16.96 -29.74 -34.77
N GLY A 813 -17.57 -28.70 -34.20
CA GLY A 813 -18.42 -28.77 -33.02
C GLY A 813 -19.71 -29.54 -33.24
N ARG A 814 -20.32 -29.47 -34.44
CA ARG A 814 -21.50 -30.27 -34.78
C ARG A 814 -21.13 -31.75 -34.80
N SER A 815 -20.09 -32.12 -35.55
CA SER A 815 -19.61 -33.50 -35.67
C SER A 815 -19.27 -34.10 -34.30
N MET A 816 -18.58 -33.36 -33.43
CA MET A 816 -18.28 -33.81 -32.07
C MET A 816 -19.56 -33.98 -31.22
N THR A 817 -20.54 -33.07 -31.35
CA THR A 817 -21.84 -33.19 -30.68
C THR A 817 -22.58 -34.45 -31.10
N ASP A 818 -22.72 -34.65 -32.42
CA ASP A 818 -23.44 -35.78 -33.00
C ASP A 818 -22.74 -37.11 -32.64
N ALA A 819 -21.41 -37.14 -32.60
CA ALA A 819 -20.63 -38.28 -32.12
C ALA A 819 -20.80 -38.55 -30.62
N CYS A 820 -20.90 -37.52 -29.76
CA CYS A 820 -21.18 -37.68 -28.33
C CYS A 820 -22.59 -38.24 -28.08
N LEU A 821 -23.59 -37.81 -28.86
CA LEU A 821 -24.96 -38.33 -28.80
C LEU A 821 -25.01 -39.83 -29.15
N ILE A 822 -24.34 -40.24 -30.23
CA ILE A 822 -24.25 -41.67 -30.59
C ILE A 822 -23.45 -42.44 -29.53
N ALA A 823 -22.34 -41.90 -29.02
CA ALA A 823 -21.51 -42.51 -27.98
C ALA A 823 -22.26 -42.74 -26.66
N ALA A 824 -23.22 -41.88 -26.30
CA ALA A 824 -24.11 -42.11 -25.18
C ALA A 824 -25.07 -43.30 -25.44
N THR A 825 -25.63 -43.43 -26.66
CA THR A 825 -26.45 -44.61 -26.99
C THR A 825 -25.66 -45.93 -27.09
N GLU A 826 -24.37 -45.89 -27.40
CA GLU A 826 -23.48 -47.05 -27.37
C GLU A 826 -22.92 -47.37 -25.96
N GLY A 827 -23.26 -46.58 -24.93
CA GLY A 827 -22.75 -46.79 -23.57
C GLY A 827 -21.25 -46.51 -23.40
N LEU A 828 -20.69 -45.61 -24.20
CA LEU A 828 -19.38 -44.99 -23.95
C LEU A 828 -19.52 -43.77 -23.01
N LEU A 829 -20.63 -43.06 -23.14
CA LEU A 829 -20.99 -41.89 -22.36
C LEU A 829 -22.35 -42.08 -21.65
N VAL A 830 -22.66 -41.18 -20.72
CA VAL A 830 -23.99 -40.98 -20.12
C VAL A 830 -24.40 -39.54 -20.35
N LEU A 831 -25.61 -39.32 -20.87
CA LEU A 831 -26.19 -37.98 -21.08
C LEU A 831 -26.72 -37.41 -19.75
N ARG A 832 -26.38 -36.16 -19.44
CA ARG A 832 -26.81 -35.43 -18.24
C ARG A 832 -27.14 -33.96 -18.54
N TRP A 833 -27.88 -33.36 -17.61
CA TRP A 833 -28.25 -31.95 -17.61
C TRP A 833 -27.71 -31.25 -16.37
N GLU A 834 -26.93 -30.19 -16.56
CA GLU A 834 -26.47 -29.32 -15.48
C GLU A 834 -27.29 -28.03 -15.46
N VAL A 835 -27.96 -27.74 -14.34
CA VAL A 835 -28.70 -26.48 -14.13
C VAL A 835 -27.75 -25.47 -13.50
N LEU A 836 -27.23 -24.53 -14.29
CA LEU A 836 -26.27 -23.54 -13.85
C LEU A 836 -26.91 -22.37 -13.12
N CYS A 837 -26.28 -21.94 -12.03
CA CYS A 837 -26.63 -20.70 -11.35
C CYS A 837 -26.20 -19.46 -12.16
N PRO A 838 -27.06 -18.45 -12.39
CA PRO A 838 -26.70 -17.20 -13.08
C PRO A 838 -25.68 -16.34 -12.30
N THR A 839 -25.44 -16.66 -11.03
CA THR A 839 -24.46 -15.97 -10.17
C THR A 839 -23.06 -16.57 -10.28
N CYS A 840 -22.87 -17.87 -10.01
CA CYS A 840 -21.55 -18.52 -10.06
C CYS A 840 -21.25 -19.34 -11.32
N ARG A 841 -22.24 -19.62 -12.18
CA ARG A 841 -22.11 -20.46 -13.40
C ARG A 841 -21.54 -21.88 -13.14
N VAL A 842 -21.69 -22.35 -11.91
CA VAL A 842 -21.56 -23.76 -11.47
C VAL A 842 -22.92 -24.43 -11.59
N ALA A 843 -22.93 -25.74 -11.83
CA ALA A 843 -24.13 -26.56 -11.69
C ALA A 843 -24.68 -26.48 -10.26
N ALA A 844 -25.86 -25.89 -10.10
CA ALA A 844 -26.62 -25.87 -8.86
C ALA A 844 -27.36 -27.20 -8.62
N SER A 845 -27.72 -27.92 -9.70
CA SER A 845 -28.06 -29.34 -9.63
C SER A 845 -27.79 -30.04 -10.96
N THR A 846 -27.64 -31.37 -10.92
CA THR A 846 -27.45 -32.22 -12.11
C THR A 846 -28.57 -33.26 -12.18
N ARG A 847 -29.11 -33.52 -13.38
CA ARG A 847 -30.23 -34.45 -13.61
C ARG A 847 -29.95 -35.35 -14.81
N ASP A 848 -30.33 -36.63 -14.73
CA ASP A 848 -30.25 -37.56 -15.88
C ASP A 848 -31.44 -37.40 -16.86
N GLN A 849 -32.51 -36.69 -16.46
CA GLN A 849 -33.66 -36.38 -17.31
C GLN A 849 -34.04 -34.90 -17.26
N LEU A 850 -34.35 -34.34 -18.43
CA LEU A 850 -34.81 -32.96 -18.63
C LEU A 850 -36.15 -32.68 -17.90
N SER A 851 -36.98 -33.71 -17.75
CA SER A 851 -38.27 -33.70 -17.04
C SER A 851 -38.13 -33.53 -15.52
N ALA A 852 -36.96 -33.83 -14.97
CA ALA A 852 -36.67 -33.75 -13.54
C ALA A 852 -36.13 -32.38 -13.07
N ILE A 853 -36.07 -31.40 -13.98
CA ILE A 853 -35.70 -30.01 -13.69
C ILE A 853 -36.95 -29.23 -13.27
N GLY A 854 -36.90 -28.58 -12.11
CA GLY A 854 -37.96 -27.70 -11.63
C GLY A 854 -37.92 -26.32 -12.30
N ALA A 855 -39.04 -25.61 -12.33
CA ALA A 855 -39.08 -24.24 -12.86
C ALA A 855 -38.21 -23.25 -12.06
N HIS A 856 -37.93 -23.56 -10.79
CA HIS A 856 -36.97 -22.86 -9.95
C HIS A 856 -35.92 -23.84 -9.42
N THR A 857 -34.69 -23.38 -9.31
CA THR A 857 -33.56 -24.12 -8.73
C THR A 857 -32.87 -23.24 -7.68
N HIS A 858 -32.54 -23.83 -6.54
CA HIS A 858 -31.72 -23.19 -5.50
C HIS A 858 -30.24 -23.45 -5.78
N CYS A 859 -29.36 -22.45 -5.61
CA CYS A 859 -27.92 -22.64 -5.66
C CYS A 859 -27.27 -22.55 -4.27
N GLU A 860 -27.00 -23.69 -3.64
CA GLU A 860 -26.33 -23.77 -2.32
C GLU A 860 -24.96 -23.07 -2.27
N ALA A 861 -24.31 -22.91 -3.45
CA ALA A 861 -23.02 -22.24 -3.57
C ALA A 861 -23.12 -20.70 -3.56
N CYS A 862 -24.31 -20.12 -3.75
CA CYS A 862 -24.56 -18.67 -3.79
C CYS A 862 -25.79 -18.21 -2.98
N ASP A 863 -26.60 -19.12 -2.42
CA ASP A 863 -27.86 -18.83 -1.71
C ASP A 863 -28.83 -17.96 -2.53
N VAL A 864 -29.07 -18.40 -3.77
CA VAL A 864 -30.04 -17.76 -4.66
C VAL A 864 -30.98 -18.81 -5.24
N ASP A 865 -32.28 -18.56 -5.11
CA ASP A 865 -33.30 -19.19 -5.93
C ASP A 865 -33.37 -18.45 -7.26
N PHE A 866 -33.38 -19.20 -8.37
CA PHE A 866 -33.46 -18.63 -9.71
C PHE A 866 -34.37 -19.48 -10.61
N GLN A 867 -35.00 -18.82 -11.59
CA GLN A 867 -35.84 -19.49 -12.58
C GLN A 867 -34.95 -20.27 -13.56
N SER A 868 -35.28 -21.53 -13.83
CA SER A 868 -34.46 -22.43 -14.66
C SER A 868 -34.74 -22.22 -16.15
N ASN A 869 -34.18 -21.13 -16.72
CA ASN A 869 -34.29 -20.70 -18.11
C ASN A 869 -33.54 -21.65 -19.10
N LEU A 870 -34.24 -22.10 -20.15
CA LEU A 870 -33.72 -23.01 -21.20
C LEU A 870 -32.65 -22.40 -22.10
N GLY A 871 -32.65 -21.07 -22.25
CA GLY A 871 -31.72 -20.34 -23.11
C GLY A 871 -30.29 -20.38 -22.57
N ASP A 872 -30.13 -20.24 -21.25
CA ASP A 872 -28.86 -19.79 -20.63
C ASP A 872 -28.45 -20.55 -19.37
N SER A 873 -29.35 -21.30 -18.73
CA SER A 873 -29.12 -21.91 -17.40
C SER A 873 -29.21 -23.43 -17.35
N ILE A 874 -29.48 -24.12 -18.46
CA ILE A 874 -29.52 -25.59 -18.50
C ILE A 874 -28.61 -26.07 -19.63
N GLU A 875 -27.50 -26.71 -19.28
CA GLU A 875 -26.48 -27.22 -20.20
C GLU A 875 -26.58 -28.75 -20.37
N MET A 876 -26.43 -29.21 -21.61
CA MET A 876 -26.25 -30.63 -21.97
C MET A 876 -24.78 -31.02 -21.78
N VAL A 877 -24.55 -32.01 -20.92
CA VAL A 877 -23.21 -32.46 -20.52
C VAL A 877 -23.16 -33.99 -20.58
N PHE A 878 -22.00 -34.56 -20.87
CA PHE A 878 -21.79 -36.02 -20.87
C PHE A 878 -20.84 -36.44 -19.74
N GLN A 879 -21.02 -37.64 -19.21
CA GLN A 879 -20.08 -38.31 -18.32
C GLN A 879 -19.51 -39.55 -19.01
N SER A 880 -18.30 -40.00 -18.68
CA SER A 880 -17.84 -41.34 -19.09
C SER A 880 -18.70 -42.44 -18.47
N HIS A 881 -19.06 -43.47 -19.23
CA HIS A 881 -19.86 -44.58 -18.72
C HIS A 881 -19.04 -45.43 -17.72
N PRO A 882 -19.55 -45.74 -16.50
CA PRO A 882 -18.77 -46.40 -15.44
C PRO A 882 -18.10 -47.73 -15.83
N GLU A 883 -18.71 -48.51 -16.73
CA GLU A 883 -18.10 -49.76 -17.25
C GLU A 883 -16.85 -49.57 -18.13
N ILE A 884 -16.63 -48.35 -18.62
CA ILE A 884 -15.46 -47.91 -19.40
C ILE A 884 -14.48 -47.21 -18.46
N ARG A 885 -14.99 -46.26 -17.67
CA ARG A 885 -14.23 -45.63 -16.60
C ARG A 885 -15.14 -45.12 -15.51
N GLU A 886 -14.89 -45.59 -14.29
CA GLU A 886 -15.45 -45.01 -13.08
C GLU A 886 -14.88 -43.59 -12.88
N VAL A 887 -15.74 -42.67 -12.47
CA VAL A 887 -15.43 -41.26 -12.27
C VAL A 887 -15.54 -40.94 -10.78
N ASN A 888 -14.47 -40.40 -10.21
CA ASN A 888 -14.46 -39.82 -8.87
C ASN A 888 -15.40 -38.60 -8.84
N ASP A 889 -16.43 -38.66 -7.99
CA ASP A 889 -17.44 -37.63 -7.75
C ASP A 889 -17.27 -36.92 -6.39
N GLY A 890 -16.28 -37.33 -5.60
CA GLY A 890 -15.95 -36.68 -4.33
C GLY A 890 -15.44 -35.25 -4.53
N GLN A 891 -16.02 -34.29 -3.79
CA GLN A 891 -15.63 -32.88 -3.84
C GLN A 891 -14.38 -32.63 -3.00
N TYR A 892 -13.46 -31.80 -3.49
CA TYR A 892 -12.24 -31.40 -2.77
C TYR A 892 -12.22 -29.89 -2.41
N CYS A 893 -13.14 -29.10 -2.97
CA CYS A 893 -13.26 -27.65 -2.84
C CYS A 893 -14.70 -27.18 -3.18
N ILE A 894 -15.18 -26.10 -2.55
CA ILE A 894 -16.53 -25.52 -2.76
C ILE A 894 -16.54 -24.09 -3.36
N GLY A 895 -15.37 -23.53 -3.71
CA GLY A 895 -15.29 -22.11 -4.05
C GLY A 895 -14.03 -21.58 -4.74
N GLY A 896 -13.13 -22.44 -5.23
CA GLY A 896 -11.93 -22.00 -5.96
C GLY A 896 -12.25 -21.32 -7.30
N PRO A 897 -11.38 -20.44 -7.84
CA PRO A 897 -11.70 -19.57 -8.98
C PRO A 897 -12.17 -20.30 -10.25
N GLU A 898 -11.69 -21.52 -10.52
CA GLU A 898 -12.12 -22.32 -11.69
C GLU A 898 -13.59 -22.80 -11.61
N HIS A 899 -14.25 -22.69 -10.46
CA HIS A 899 -15.71 -22.84 -10.36
C HIS A 899 -16.45 -21.64 -10.99
N SER A 900 -15.80 -20.48 -11.08
CA SER A 900 -16.40 -19.25 -11.60
C SER A 900 -15.39 -18.46 -12.46
N PRO A 901 -14.91 -19.01 -13.60
CA PRO A 901 -13.84 -18.41 -14.41
C PRO A 901 -14.23 -17.10 -15.13
N HIS A 902 -15.50 -16.70 -15.07
CA HIS A 902 -15.96 -15.37 -15.45
C HIS A 902 -15.66 -14.31 -14.37
N VAL A 903 -15.44 -14.70 -13.12
CA VAL A 903 -15.10 -13.81 -11.98
C VAL A 903 -13.59 -13.56 -11.96
N VAL A 904 -13.16 -12.38 -12.41
CA VAL A 904 -11.75 -12.00 -12.51
C VAL A 904 -11.15 -11.68 -11.14
N ALA A 905 -11.97 -11.16 -10.22
CA ALA A 905 -11.59 -10.97 -8.84
C ALA A 905 -12.79 -11.22 -7.92
N GLN A 906 -12.53 -11.88 -6.79
CA GLN A 906 -13.42 -11.92 -5.63
C GLN A 906 -12.62 -11.51 -4.41
N VAL A 907 -13.14 -10.61 -3.60
CA VAL A 907 -12.49 -10.16 -2.35
C VAL A 907 -13.50 -10.00 -1.22
N ARG A 908 -13.04 -10.19 0.00
CA ARG A 908 -13.74 -9.77 1.22
C ARG A 908 -13.27 -8.35 1.56
N ILE A 909 -14.16 -7.53 2.09
CA ILE A 909 -13.86 -6.19 2.58
C ILE A 909 -14.61 -6.04 3.90
N GLU A 910 -13.88 -5.83 4.99
CA GLU A 910 -14.43 -5.68 6.34
C GLU A 910 -15.21 -4.37 6.49
N SER A 911 -16.02 -4.24 7.55
CA SER A 911 -16.74 -2.99 7.88
C SER A 911 -15.76 -1.82 8.02
N ARG A 912 -16.01 -0.71 7.31
CA ARG A 912 -15.12 0.47 7.21
C ARG A 912 -13.74 0.22 6.60
N GLU A 913 -13.45 -1.00 6.17
CA GLU A 913 -12.26 -1.27 5.38
C GLU A 913 -12.44 -0.73 3.96
N CYS A 914 -11.32 -0.45 3.31
CA CYS A 914 -11.29 -0.01 1.94
C CYS A 914 -10.11 -0.69 1.26
N LEU A 915 -10.35 -1.27 0.08
CA LEU A 915 -9.39 -2.12 -0.62
C LEU A 915 -9.11 -1.62 -2.04
N GLU A 916 -7.84 -1.50 -2.42
CA GLU A 916 -7.44 -1.28 -3.81
C GLU A 916 -7.14 -2.59 -4.54
N LEU A 917 -7.87 -2.82 -5.63
CA LEU A 917 -7.68 -3.94 -6.53
C LEU A 917 -6.92 -3.49 -7.77
N GLU A 918 -5.63 -3.79 -7.84
CA GLU A 918 -4.93 -3.77 -9.13
C GLU A 918 -5.37 -4.95 -10.00
N LEU A 919 -5.93 -4.66 -11.17
CA LEU A 919 -6.41 -5.63 -12.15
C LEU A 919 -5.60 -5.54 -13.45
N ASP A 920 -5.81 -6.48 -14.37
CA ASP A 920 -5.27 -6.43 -15.73
C ASP A 920 -6.37 -6.76 -16.75
N LEU A 921 -7.47 -5.98 -16.72
CA LEU A 921 -8.65 -6.25 -17.52
C LEU A 921 -8.39 -5.93 -19.00
N LYS A 922 -8.78 -6.87 -19.86
CA LYS A 922 -8.82 -6.73 -21.33
C LYS A 922 -10.05 -5.90 -21.74
N PRO A 923 -10.08 -5.29 -22.95
CA PRO A 923 -11.26 -4.61 -23.46
C PRO A 923 -12.51 -5.50 -23.42
N GLY A 924 -13.66 -4.93 -23.06
CA GLY A 924 -14.91 -5.65 -22.87
C GLY A 924 -15.77 -5.07 -21.75
N ASP A 925 -16.95 -5.65 -21.54
CA ASP A 925 -17.85 -5.27 -20.44
C ASP A 925 -17.73 -6.21 -19.24
N TYR A 926 -17.87 -5.63 -18.06
CA TYR A 926 -17.72 -6.27 -16.76
C TYR A 926 -18.84 -5.81 -15.81
N LEU A 927 -19.10 -6.61 -14.77
CA LEU A 927 -20.07 -6.35 -13.72
C LEU A 927 -19.38 -6.39 -12.35
N LEU A 928 -19.52 -5.33 -11.56
CA LEU A 928 -19.21 -5.35 -10.13
C LEU A 928 -20.51 -5.65 -9.36
N ARG A 929 -20.52 -6.77 -8.61
CA ARG A 929 -21.67 -7.19 -7.78
C ARG A 929 -21.22 -7.95 -6.53
N GLY A 930 -22.13 -8.24 -5.63
CA GLY A 930 -21.88 -9.03 -4.43
C GLY A 930 -23.20 -9.42 -3.74
N PRO A 931 -23.26 -10.49 -2.93
CA PRO A 931 -24.52 -11.05 -2.43
C PRO A 931 -25.39 -10.08 -1.59
N ARG A 932 -24.78 -9.06 -0.98
CA ARG A 932 -25.47 -7.99 -0.22
C ARG A 932 -25.22 -6.58 -0.78
N LEU A 933 -24.69 -6.44 -1.99
CA LEU A 933 -24.61 -5.12 -2.62
C LEU A 933 -26.00 -4.71 -3.12
N PRO A 934 -26.41 -3.44 -2.97
CA PRO A 934 -27.78 -3.02 -3.24
C PRO A 934 -28.19 -3.19 -4.70
N ARG A 935 -27.23 -3.13 -5.63
CA ARG A 935 -27.39 -3.36 -7.08
C ARG A 935 -26.08 -3.87 -7.70
N THR A 936 -26.17 -4.29 -8.97
CA THR A 936 -25.00 -4.54 -9.83
C THR A 936 -24.57 -3.23 -10.51
N GLN A 937 -23.26 -2.98 -10.59
CA GLN A 937 -22.66 -1.86 -11.30
C GLN A 937 -21.96 -2.36 -12.58
N PRO A 938 -22.40 -1.98 -13.79
CA PRO A 938 -21.63 -2.25 -15.00
C PRO A 938 -20.36 -1.39 -15.04
N VAL A 939 -19.28 -1.93 -15.61
CA VAL A 939 -17.99 -1.28 -15.85
C VAL A 939 -17.50 -1.68 -17.24
N ARG A 940 -17.05 -0.72 -18.05
CA ARG A 940 -16.61 -0.94 -19.43
C ARG A 940 -15.11 -0.71 -19.57
N VAL A 941 -14.39 -1.61 -20.24
CA VAL A 941 -12.95 -1.50 -20.47
C VAL A 941 -12.67 -1.26 -21.95
N GLN A 942 -11.85 -0.26 -22.26
CA GLN A 942 -11.59 0.25 -23.61
C GLN A 942 -10.08 0.44 -23.86
N SER A 943 -9.65 0.34 -25.12
CA SER A 943 -8.22 0.36 -25.48
C SER A 943 -7.56 1.74 -25.37
N THR A 944 -8.32 2.84 -25.38
CA THR A 944 -7.80 4.22 -25.41
C THR A 944 -8.70 5.19 -24.62
N ALA A 945 -8.20 6.42 -24.39
CA ALA A 945 -8.89 7.60 -23.84
C ALA A 945 -9.52 7.55 -22.44
N ALA A 946 -9.73 6.38 -21.83
CA ALA A 946 -10.31 6.23 -20.49
C ALA A 946 -9.27 6.37 -19.35
N PRO A 947 -9.70 6.70 -18.10
CA PRO A 947 -8.85 6.61 -16.92
C PRO A 947 -8.50 5.16 -16.57
N SER A 948 -7.44 4.93 -15.79
CA SER A 948 -7.09 3.59 -15.26
C SER A 948 -7.35 3.43 -13.76
N ARG A 949 -7.97 4.42 -13.09
CA ARG A 949 -8.45 4.30 -11.71
C ARG A 949 -9.92 4.70 -11.62
N VAL A 950 -10.69 4.01 -10.78
CA VAL A 950 -12.06 4.38 -10.39
C VAL A 950 -12.29 3.98 -8.93
N ASN A 951 -13.16 4.71 -8.25
CA ASN A 951 -13.50 4.48 -6.84
C ASN A 951 -14.98 4.11 -6.73
N PHE A 952 -15.32 3.18 -5.85
CA PHE A 952 -16.69 2.76 -5.54
C PHE A 952 -16.90 2.72 -4.03
N GLU A 953 -18.01 3.30 -3.56
CA GLU A 953 -18.53 3.12 -2.20
C GLU A 953 -19.61 2.03 -2.27
N LEU A 954 -19.54 1.00 -1.42
CA LEU A 954 -20.39 -0.19 -1.56
C LEU A 954 -21.89 0.10 -1.44
N SER A 955 -22.29 1.11 -0.64
CA SER A 955 -23.68 1.56 -0.56
C SER A 955 -24.20 2.23 -1.86
N ARG A 956 -23.30 2.73 -2.72
CA ARG A 956 -23.65 3.48 -3.95
C ARG A 956 -23.51 2.69 -5.24
N VAL A 957 -23.01 1.44 -5.18
CA VAL A 957 -22.88 0.53 -6.32
C VAL A 957 -24.22 0.41 -7.08
N GLY A 958 -24.22 0.72 -8.37
CA GLY A 958 -25.39 0.63 -9.25
C GLY A 958 -26.49 1.68 -9.01
N LEU A 959 -26.25 2.70 -8.18
CA LEU A 959 -27.12 3.88 -8.08
C LEU A 959 -26.83 4.91 -9.19
N GLY A 960 -25.62 4.91 -9.75
CA GLY A 960 -25.21 5.83 -10.81
C GLY A 960 -25.87 5.54 -12.17
N ARG A 961 -26.23 6.59 -12.91
CA ARG A 961 -26.76 6.49 -14.29
C ARG A 961 -25.70 6.27 -15.37
N HIS A 962 -24.41 6.26 -15.02
CA HIS A 962 -23.30 6.15 -15.95
C HIS A 962 -22.49 4.88 -15.67
N THR A 963 -22.19 4.12 -16.72
CA THR A 963 -21.20 3.03 -16.72
C THR A 963 -19.80 3.63 -16.74
N PRO A 964 -18.94 3.42 -15.72
CA PRO A 964 -17.56 3.89 -15.75
C PRO A 964 -16.79 3.22 -16.89
N ALA A 965 -16.06 4.03 -17.65
CA ALA A 965 -15.12 3.57 -18.66
C ALA A 965 -13.70 3.53 -18.07
N LEU A 966 -12.98 2.44 -18.31
CA LEU A 966 -11.60 2.21 -17.86
C LEU A 966 -10.68 1.86 -19.03
N ARG A 967 -9.42 2.25 -18.96
CA ARG A 967 -8.38 1.89 -19.94
C ARG A 967 -7.92 0.45 -19.71
N ALA A 968 -7.79 -0.33 -20.79
CA ALA A 968 -7.28 -1.71 -20.78
C ALA A 968 -5.82 -1.81 -20.27
N GLY A 969 -5.43 -2.99 -19.79
CA GLY A 969 -4.16 -3.23 -19.10
C GLY A 969 -4.29 -3.00 -17.60
N ARG A 970 -3.27 -2.45 -16.93
CA ARG A 970 -3.31 -2.23 -15.47
C ARG A 970 -4.38 -1.19 -15.07
N GLN A 971 -5.50 -1.63 -14.50
CA GLN A 971 -6.42 -0.77 -13.75
C GLN A 971 -6.17 -0.88 -12.24
N ASN A 972 -6.71 0.10 -11.50
CA ASN A 972 -6.81 0.08 -10.05
C ASN A 972 -8.23 0.48 -9.64
N LEU A 973 -8.95 -0.41 -8.94
CA LEU A 973 -10.29 -0.15 -8.43
C LEU A 973 -10.23 0.00 -6.92
N SER A 974 -10.57 1.20 -6.43
CA SER A 974 -10.72 1.50 -5.00
C SER A 974 -12.14 1.14 -4.54
N LEU A 975 -12.26 0.25 -3.55
CA LEU A 975 -13.53 -0.28 -3.05
C LEU A 975 -13.70 0.02 -1.56
N MET A 976 -14.56 0.99 -1.22
CA MET A 976 -14.82 1.43 0.15
C MET A 976 -16.08 0.78 0.71
N ASN A 977 -15.91 -0.07 1.74
CA ASN A 977 -17.04 -0.62 2.47
C ASN A 977 -17.53 0.40 3.52
N ASP A 978 -18.41 1.30 3.08
CA ASP A 978 -19.04 2.32 3.91
C ASP A 978 -20.22 1.79 4.75
N LEU A 979 -20.52 0.50 4.62
CA LEU A 979 -21.54 -0.24 5.36
C LEU A 979 -20.96 -0.82 6.66
N ASP A 980 -21.83 -1.39 7.51
CA ASP A 980 -21.51 -1.77 8.89
C ASP A 980 -21.06 -3.23 9.07
N HIS A 981 -21.08 -4.06 8.02
CA HIS A 981 -20.75 -5.48 8.03
C HIS A 981 -19.79 -5.87 6.89
N LEU A 982 -19.21 -7.08 6.95
CA LEU A 982 -18.35 -7.63 5.89
C LEU A 982 -19.13 -7.79 4.58
N HIS A 983 -18.54 -7.33 3.47
CA HIS A 983 -19.04 -7.59 2.11
C HIS A 983 -18.08 -8.45 1.29
N VAL A 984 -18.65 -9.31 0.45
CA VAL A 984 -17.93 -10.02 -0.62
C VAL A 984 -18.21 -9.30 -1.93
N VAL A 985 -17.18 -8.78 -2.58
CA VAL A 985 -17.28 -8.09 -3.88
C VAL A 985 -16.68 -8.98 -4.98
N ARG A 986 -17.40 -9.11 -6.09
CA ARG A 986 -17.00 -9.79 -7.33
C ARG A 986 -16.88 -8.80 -8.47
N ILE A 987 -15.90 -9.04 -9.33
CA ILE A 987 -15.76 -8.37 -10.63
C ILE A 987 -15.81 -9.46 -11.70
N GLU A 988 -16.85 -9.43 -12.52
CA GLU A 988 -17.23 -10.51 -13.42
C GLU A 988 -17.25 -10.06 -14.87
N ARG A 989 -16.94 -10.96 -15.81
CA ARG A 989 -16.98 -10.72 -17.25
C ARG A 989 -18.39 -10.87 -17.80
N THR A 990 -18.85 -9.88 -18.56
CA THR A 990 -20.08 -9.94 -19.36
C THR A 990 -19.84 -10.72 -20.66
N ILE A 991 -19.42 -11.97 -20.53
CA ILE A 991 -19.18 -12.89 -21.66
C ILE A 991 -20.19 -14.04 -21.58
N PRO A 992 -21.01 -14.29 -22.62
CA PRO A 992 -21.78 -15.53 -22.77
C PRO A 992 -20.86 -16.74 -22.96
N ARG A 993 -21.18 -17.91 -22.41
CA ARG A 993 -20.47 -19.15 -22.76
C ARG A 993 -20.85 -19.56 -24.18
N GLY A 994 -19.87 -19.71 -25.06
CA GLY A 994 -20.05 -20.23 -26.43
C GLY A 994 -19.62 -21.69 -26.59
N ASP A 995 -19.06 -22.27 -25.53
CA ASP A 995 -18.46 -23.60 -25.44
C ASP A 995 -19.43 -24.69 -24.93
N VAL A 996 -20.72 -24.36 -24.86
CA VAL A 996 -21.76 -25.13 -24.18
C VAL A 996 -23.00 -25.29 -25.08
N ILE A 997 -23.73 -26.38 -24.89
CA ILE A 997 -24.96 -26.68 -25.64
C ILE A 997 -26.11 -26.61 -24.65
N THR A 998 -26.98 -25.63 -24.78
CA THR A 998 -28.11 -25.46 -23.84
C THR A 998 -29.29 -26.35 -24.23
N ALA A 999 -30.25 -26.53 -23.32
CA ALA A 999 -31.44 -27.36 -23.55
C ALA A 999 -32.20 -26.94 -24.83
N THR A 1000 -32.25 -25.63 -25.11
CA THR A 1000 -32.72 -25.06 -26.38
C THR A 1000 -31.98 -25.60 -27.60
N MET A 1001 -30.65 -25.55 -27.61
CA MET A 1001 -29.82 -25.99 -28.73
C MET A 1001 -29.86 -27.51 -28.92
N ALA A 1002 -29.83 -28.27 -27.82
CA ALA A 1002 -29.90 -29.73 -27.81
C ALA A 1002 -31.25 -30.22 -28.36
N SER A 1003 -32.38 -29.68 -27.88
CA SER A 1003 -33.72 -30.08 -28.35
C SER A 1003 -33.97 -29.73 -29.83
N ALA A 1004 -33.24 -28.77 -30.37
CA ALA A 1004 -33.30 -28.44 -31.80
C ALA A 1004 -32.43 -29.37 -32.67
N ASN A 1005 -31.42 -30.05 -32.11
CA ASN A 1005 -30.61 -31.02 -32.87
C ASN A 1005 -31.52 -32.19 -33.33
N PRO A 1006 -31.60 -32.50 -34.64
CA PRO A 1006 -32.43 -33.59 -35.15
C PRO A 1006 -32.01 -34.98 -34.63
N LEU A 1007 -30.71 -35.21 -34.47
CA LEU A 1007 -30.16 -36.47 -33.97
C LEU A 1007 -30.41 -36.64 -32.47
N PHE A 1008 -30.38 -35.56 -31.69
CA PHE A 1008 -30.82 -35.58 -30.29
C PHE A 1008 -32.29 -36.02 -30.19
N ARG A 1009 -33.19 -35.38 -30.95
CA ARG A 1009 -34.63 -35.75 -31.00
C ARG A 1009 -34.87 -37.20 -31.44
N GLN A 1010 -34.03 -37.73 -32.32
CA GLN A 1010 -34.10 -39.13 -32.77
C GLN A 1010 -33.60 -40.14 -31.74
N LEU A 1011 -32.52 -39.84 -31.03
CA LEU A 1011 -31.85 -40.77 -30.12
C LEU A 1011 -32.36 -40.71 -28.67
N PHE A 1012 -32.92 -39.57 -28.25
CA PHE A 1012 -33.35 -39.33 -26.87
C PHE A 1012 -34.80 -38.81 -26.78
N PRO A 1013 -35.80 -39.50 -27.38
CA PRO A 1013 -37.19 -39.04 -27.47
C PRO A 1013 -37.92 -38.91 -26.11
N ASP A 1014 -37.34 -39.45 -25.03
CA ASP A 1014 -37.86 -39.36 -23.66
C ASP A 1014 -37.35 -38.11 -22.90
N GLN A 1015 -36.35 -37.40 -23.41
CA GLN A 1015 -35.78 -36.18 -22.80
C GLN A 1015 -36.67 -34.95 -23.04
N ASN A 1016 -37.87 -34.98 -22.45
CA ASN A 1016 -38.89 -33.94 -22.54
C ASN A 1016 -38.96 -33.12 -21.25
N PHE A 1017 -39.57 -31.94 -21.28
CA PHE A 1017 -39.85 -31.17 -20.06
C PHE A 1017 -41.10 -31.69 -19.34
N ALA A 1018 -41.24 -31.34 -18.06
CA ALA A 1018 -42.46 -31.60 -17.31
C ALA A 1018 -43.63 -30.80 -17.92
N GLY A 1019 -44.57 -31.48 -18.58
CA GLY A 1019 -45.69 -30.87 -19.33
C GLY A 1019 -46.70 -30.04 -18.51
N THR A 1020 -46.45 -29.84 -17.22
CA THR A 1020 -47.22 -28.98 -16.30
C THR A 1020 -46.50 -27.68 -15.94
N ASN A 1021 -45.24 -27.49 -16.34
CA ASN A 1021 -44.42 -26.31 -16.04
C ASN A 1021 -43.87 -25.70 -17.35
N PRO A 1022 -44.52 -24.67 -17.91
CA PRO A 1022 -43.93 -23.88 -18.99
C PRO A 1022 -42.81 -22.99 -18.41
N ILE A 1023 -41.75 -22.78 -19.18
CA ILE A 1023 -40.55 -22.07 -18.71
C ILE A 1023 -40.44 -20.74 -19.44
N GLU A 1024 -40.38 -19.65 -18.68
CA GLU A 1024 -40.14 -18.32 -19.24
C GLU A 1024 -38.65 -18.16 -19.57
N THR A 1025 -38.37 -17.47 -20.67
CA THR A 1025 -37.03 -17.13 -21.15
C THR A 1025 -36.89 -15.61 -21.14
N GLU A 1026 -35.81 -15.08 -20.53
CA GLU A 1026 -35.67 -13.64 -20.29
C GLU A 1026 -35.75 -12.81 -21.58
N THR A 1027 -35.03 -13.23 -22.62
CA THR A 1027 -35.15 -12.72 -23.99
C THR A 1027 -34.52 -13.71 -24.96
N MET A 1028 -35.30 -14.19 -25.93
CA MET A 1028 -34.80 -15.01 -27.04
C MET A 1028 -34.76 -14.17 -28.32
N SER A 1029 -33.77 -14.44 -29.18
CA SER A 1029 -33.69 -13.86 -30.52
C SER A 1029 -34.22 -14.85 -31.56
N PHE A 1030 -34.96 -14.38 -32.55
CA PHE A 1030 -35.58 -15.22 -33.58
C PHE A 1030 -35.29 -14.69 -34.97
N VAL A 1031 -35.12 -15.62 -35.91
CA VAL A 1031 -35.21 -15.38 -37.35
C VAL A 1031 -36.41 -16.14 -37.87
N ALA A 1032 -37.31 -15.44 -38.55
CA ALA A 1032 -38.39 -16.06 -39.32
C ALA A 1032 -38.17 -15.80 -40.81
N THR A 1033 -38.53 -16.77 -41.64
CA THR A 1033 -38.47 -16.63 -43.11
C THR A 1033 -39.76 -17.11 -43.75
N CYS A 1034 -40.17 -16.48 -44.85
CA CYS A 1034 -41.27 -16.91 -45.71
C CYS A 1034 -40.85 -16.85 -47.18
N ILE A 1035 -41.19 -17.87 -47.96
CA ILE A 1035 -41.02 -17.85 -49.42
C ILE A 1035 -42.15 -17.01 -50.02
N ASP A 1036 -41.80 -15.84 -50.56
CA ASP A 1036 -42.76 -14.94 -51.19
C ASP A 1036 -43.21 -15.46 -52.57
N GLN A 1037 -44.41 -15.06 -53.01
CA GLN A 1037 -45.00 -15.42 -54.30
C GLN A 1037 -45.14 -16.94 -54.54
N ILE A 1038 -45.28 -17.75 -53.49
CA ILE A 1038 -45.36 -19.23 -53.60
C ILE A 1038 -46.56 -19.72 -54.45
N GLU A 1039 -47.63 -18.94 -54.59
CA GLU A 1039 -48.72 -19.23 -55.52
C GLU A 1039 -48.23 -19.32 -56.98
N GLU A 1040 -47.27 -18.47 -57.38
CA GLU A 1040 -46.65 -18.51 -58.71
C GLU A 1040 -45.72 -19.73 -58.88
N LEU A 1041 -45.14 -20.24 -57.79
CA LEU A 1041 -44.38 -21.49 -57.77
C LEU A 1041 -45.30 -22.69 -58.05
N TYR A 1042 -46.41 -22.81 -57.32
CA TYR A 1042 -47.39 -23.88 -57.53
C TYR A 1042 -48.13 -23.80 -58.88
N LEU A 1043 -48.19 -22.61 -59.50
CA LEU A 1043 -48.72 -22.43 -60.86
C LEU A 1043 -47.71 -22.77 -61.98
N SER A 1044 -46.41 -22.97 -61.66
CA SER A 1044 -45.35 -23.15 -62.66
C SER A 1044 -44.67 -24.53 -62.65
N MET A 1045 -44.97 -25.40 -61.69
CA MET A 1045 -44.47 -26.79 -61.63
C MET A 1045 -45.48 -27.72 -60.93
N THR A 1046 -45.24 -29.03 -60.94
CA THR A 1046 -46.10 -30.00 -60.22
C THR A 1046 -45.92 -29.92 -58.71
N GLU A 1047 -46.92 -30.38 -57.94
CA GLU A 1047 -46.87 -30.43 -56.47
C GLU A 1047 -45.62 -31.17 -55.93
N ALA A 1048 -45.17 -32.22 -56.63
CA ALA A 1048 -43.98 -32.98 -56.25
C ALA A 1048 -42.67 -32.22 -56.49
N GLU A 1049 -42.58 -31.47 -57.59
CA GLU A 1049 -41.43 -30.61 -57.90
C GLU A 1049 -41.36 -29.42 -56.92
N ALA A 1050 -42.51 -28.78 -56.65
CA ALA A 1050 -42.62 -27.72 -55.66
C ALA A 1050 -42.24 -28.22 -54.26
N TYR A 1051 -42.73 -29.39 -53.85
CA TYR A 1051 -42.39 -30.00 -52.56
C TYR A 1051 -40.89 -30.26 -52.42
N GLU A 1052 -40.23 -30.88 -53.41
CA GLU A 1052 -38.80 -31.14 -53.36
C GLU A 1052 -37.96 -29.86 -53.37
N LEU A 1053 -38.40 -28.83 -54.11
CA LEU A 1053 -37.76 -27.52 -54.14
C LEU A 1053 -37.87 -26.80 -52.79
N ILE A 1054 -39.04 -26.82 -52.14
CA ILE A 1054 -39.26 -26.31 -50.77
C ILE A 1054 -38.44 -27.12 -49.76
N ARG A 1055 -38.33 -28.44 -49.92
CA ARG A 1055 -37.55 -29.33 -49.05
C ARG A 1055 -36.04 -29.02 -49.11
N GLU A 1056 -35.48 -28.82 -50.31
CA GLU A 1056 -34.10 -28.36 -50.49
C GLU A 1056 -33.89 -26.92 -49.98
N HIS A 1057 -34.87 -26.04 -50.16
CA HIS A 1057 -34.83 -24.68 -49.63
C HIS A 1057 -34.76 -24.70 -48.08
N HIS A 1058 -35.67 -25.40 -47.40
CA HIS A 1058 -35.63 -25.61 -45.95
C HIS A 1058 -34.30 -26.20 -45.47
N ARG A 1059 -33.72 -27.15 -46.23
CA ARG A 1059 -32.41 -27.74 -45.91
C ARG A 1059 -31.31 -26.67 -45.92
N ARG A 1060 -31.26 -25.81 -46.95
CA ARG A 1060 -30.30 -24.70 -47.04
C ARG A 1060 -30.51 -23.62 -45.97
N LEU A 1061 -31.77 -23.33 -45.62
CA LEU A 1061 -32.09 -22.42 -44.52
C LEU A 1061 -31.60 -22.97 -43.19
N ALA A 1062 -31.83 -24.25 -42.91
CA ALA A 1062 -31.34 -24.93 -41.71
C ALA A 1062 -29.80 -24.96 -41.66
N ASP A 1063 -29.11 -25.21 -42.78
CA ASP A 1063 -27.65 -25.11 -42.87
C ASP A 1063 -27.14 -23.69 -42.52
N GLY A 1064 -27.89 -22.64 -42.92
CA GLY A 1064 -27.57 -21.24 -42.60
C GLY A 1064 -27.78 -20.93 -41.11
N VAL A 1065 -28.95 -21.28 -40.57
CA VAL A 1065 -29.29 -21.15 -39.13
C VAL A 1065 -28.23 -21.82 -38.26
N GLN A 1066 -27.88 -23.07 -38.58
CA GLN A 1066 -26.96 -23.87 -37.77
C GLN A 1066 -25.51 -23.37 -37.89
N ALA A 1067 -25.09 -22.86 -39.05
CA ALA A 1067 -23.76 -22.27 -39.24
C ALA A 1067 -23.52 -21.01 -38.39
N SER A 1068 -24.57 -20.26 -38.05
CA SER A 1068 -24.51 -19.12 -37.12
C SER A 1068 -24.76 -19.51 -35.65
N GLY A 1069 -24.83 -20.82 -35.34
CA GLY A 1069 -25.08 -21.35 -34.00
C GLY A 1069 -26.54 -21.26 -33.53
N GLY A 1070 -27.49 -21.16 -34.46
CA GLY A 1070 -28.92 -21.16 -34.18
C GLY A 1070 -29.59 -22.53 -34.25
N ALA A 1071 -30.88 -22.53 -33.95
CA ALA A 1071 -31.73 -23.69 -33.80
C ALA A 1071 -33.03 -23.53 -34.61
N VAL A 1072 -33.34 -24.45 -35.53
CA VAL A 1072 -34.65 -24.46 -36.20
C VAL A 1072 -35.71 -25.01 -35.25
N VAL A 1073 -36.67 -24.16 -34.88
CA VAL A 1073 -37.79 -24.52 -33.99
C VAL A 1073 -38.80 -25.37 -34.76
N LYS A 1074 -39.34 -24.81 -35.86
CA LYS A 1074 -40.37 -25.46 -36.68
C LYS A 1074 -40.37 -24.93 -38.11
N THR A 1075 -40.73 -25.82 -39.04
CA THR A 1075 -41.08 -25.51 -40.43
C THR A 1075 -42.55 -25.83 -40.65
N VAL A 1076 -43.30 -24.93 -41.26
CA VAL A 1076 -44.74 -25.09 -41.52
C VAL A 1076 -45.03 -24.53 -42.91
N GLY A 1077 -45.46 -25.39 -43.84
CA GLY A 1077 -45.65 -25.01 -45.24
C GLY A 1077 -44.34 -24.51 -45.86
N GLU A 1078 -44.32 -23.22 -46.15
CA GLU A 1078 -43.24 -22.42 -46.74
C GLU A 1078 -42.43 -21.59 -45.73
N ARG A 1079 -42.78 -21.69 -44.44
CA ARG A 1079 -42.26 -20.84 -43.37
C ARG A 1079 -41.32 -21.60 -42.47
N MET A 1080 -40.22 -20.96 -42.09
CA MET A 1080 -39.30 -21.44 -41.05
C MET A 1080 -39.25 -20.44 -39.89
N LEU A 1081 -39.29 -20.95 -38.66
CA LEU A 1081 -38.93 -20.22 -37.45
C LEU A 1081 -37.67 -20.83 -36.83
N ALA A 1082 -36.66 -20.00 -36.61
CA ALA A 1082 -35.41 -20.35 -35.93
C ALA A 1082 -35.17 -19.44 -34.72
N CYS A 1083 -34.54 -19.97 -33.68
CA CYS A 1083 -34.17 -19.26 -32.47
C CYS A 1083 -32.65 -19.26 -32.23
N PHE A 1084 -32.19 -18.22 -31.53
CA PHE A 1084 -30.81 -17.89 -31.25
C PHE A 1084 -30.73 -17.29 -29.84
N GLN A 1085 -29.67 -17.61 -29.10
CA GLN A 1085 -29.39 -16.95 -27.82
C GLN A 1085 -29.04 -15.47 -28.04
N ARG A 1086 -28.08 -15.20 -28.94
CA ARG A 1086 -27.53 -13.86 -29.15
C ARG A 1086 -28.12 -13.16 -30.38
N ARG A 1087 -28.24 -11.83 -30.30
CA ARG A 1087 -28.86 -10.99 -31.35
C ARG A 1087 -27.98 -10.95 -32.60
N GLU A 1088 -26.68 -10.84 -32.42
CA GLU A 1088 -25.67 -10.86 -33.47
C GLU A 1088 -25.67 -12.18 -34.26
N GLN A 1089 -25.96 -13.32 -33.62
CA GLN A 1089 -26.10 -14.61 -34.30
C GLN A 1089 -27.36 -14.69 -35.15
N ALA A 1090 -28.48 -14.11 -34.67
CA ALA A 1090 -29.71 -14.02 -35.46
C ALA A 1090 -29.53 -13.10 -36.68
N VAL A 1091 -28.78 -12.00 -36.54
CA VAL A 1091 -28.41 -11.13 -37.67
C VAL A 1091 -27.46 -11.86 -38.63
N GLU A 1092 -26.44 -12.55 -38.14
CA GLU A 1092 -25.51 -13.36 -38.95
C GLU A 1092 -26.20 -14.49 -39.71
N ALA A 1093 -27.21 -15.12 -39.11
CA ALA A 1093 -28.02 -16.11 -39.78
C ALA A 1093 -28.87 -15.50 -40.90
N ALA A 1094 -29.51 -14.35 -40.64
CA ALA A 1094 -30.28 -13.64 -41.66
C ALA A 1094 -29.39 -13.17 -42.84
N ASP A 1095 -28.21 -12.64 -42.54
CA ASP A 1095 -27.19 -12.31 -43.55
C ASP A 1095 -26.74 -13.56 -44.33
N SER A 1096 -26.35 -14.64 -43.64
CA SER A 1096 -25.87 -15.86 -44.31
C SER A 1096 -26.97 -16.56 -45.10
N ILE A 1097 -28.22 -16.52 -44.66
CA ILE A 1097 -29.39 -17.02 -45.38
C ILE A 1097 -29.58 -16.26 -46.70
N ARG A 1098 -29.60 -14.91 -46.65
CA ARG A 1098 -29.68 -14.06 -47.84
C ARG A 1098 -28.55 -14.39 -48.83
N ASP A 1099 -27.31 -14.40 -48.36
CA ASP A 1099 -26.12 -14.60 -49.19
C ASP A 1099 -26.05 -16.02 -49.80
N ARG A 1100 -26.57 -17.03 -49.10
CA ARG A 1100 -26.72 -18.42 -49.60
C ARG A 1100 -27.83 -18.56 -50.64
N MET A 1101 -28.89 -17.75 -50.58
CA MET A 1101 -29.96 -17.76 -51.59
C MET A 1101 -29.54 -17.07 -52.89
N ALA A 1102 -28.57 -16.15 -52.83
CA ALA A 1102 -28.01 -15.49 -54.02
C ALA A 1102 -27.16 -16.42 -54.92
N GLN A 1103 -26.92 -17.69 -54.55
CA GLN A 1103 -26.02 -18.59 -55.27
C GLN A 1103 -26.78 -19.66 -56.11
N PRO A 1104 -26.55 -19.72 -57.45
CA PRO A 1104 -27.28 -20.57 -58.40
C PRO A 1104 -26.95 -22.07 -58.23
N PRO A 1105 -27.81 -23.04 -58.65
CA PRO A 1105 -28.27 -23.15 -60.04
C PRO A 1105 -29.79 -23.25 -60.30
N ALA A 1106 -30.64 -23.46 -59.30
CA ALA A 1106 -32.05 -23.86 -59.51
C ALA A 1106 -33.11 -23.01 -58.79
N LEU A 1107 -32.70 -21.95 -58.08
CA LEU A 1107 -33.58 -21.21 -57.14
C LEU A 1107 -33.69 -19.70 -57.46
N THR A 1108 -33.16 -19.24 -58.60
CA THR A 1108 -32.88 -17.82 -58.90
C THR A 1108 -34.07 -16.87 -58.95
N ASN A 1109 -35.31 -17.37 -58.88
CA ASN A 1109 -36.53 -16.56 -58.95
C ASN A 1109 -37.29 -16.49 -57.62
N LEU A 1110 -36.94 -17.30 -56.60
CA LEU A 1110 -37.62 -17.23 -55.31
C LEU A 1110 -37.17 -15.99 -54.53
N ARG A 1111 -38.15 -15.25 -54.01
CA ARG A 1111 -37.94 -14.14 -53.08
C ARG A 1111 -38.19 -14.64 -51.66
N LEU A 1112 -37.40 -14.16 -50.70
CA LEU A 1112 -37.43 -14.64 -49.33
C LEU A 1112 -37.61 -13.44 -48.39
N GLY A 1113 -38.78 -13.29 -47.80
CA GLY A 1113 -38.98 -12.34 -46.71
C GLY A 1113 -38.24 -12.84 -45.47
N ILE A 1114 -37.31 -12.05 -44.93
CA ILE A 1114 -36.53 -12.39 -43.73
C ILE A 1114 -36.88 -11.41 -42.60
N ALA A 1115 -37.12 -11.91 -41.40
CA ALA A 1115 -37.43 -11.09 -40.22
C ALA A 1115 -36.55 -11.45 -39.02
N VAL A 1116 -36.03 -10.43 -38.33
CA VAL A 1116 -35.23 -10.60 -37.10
C VAL A 1116 -35.82 -9.75 -35.95
N HIS A 1117 -36.20 -10.43 -34.87
CA HIS A 1117 -36.78 -9.82 -33.67
C HIS A 1117 -36.35 -10.58 -32.41
N CYS A 1118 -36.29 -9.87 -31.28
CA CYS A 1118 -35.99 -10.47 -29.97
C CYS A 1118 -36.91 -9.90 -28.88
N GLY A 1119 -37.12 -10.70 -27.83
CA GLY A 1119 -37.91 -10.34 -26.66
C GLY A 1119 -38.24 -11.57 -25.79
N PRO A 1120 -38.95 -11.38 -24.67
CA PRO A 1120 -39.30 -12.48 -23.75
C PRO A 1120 -40.26 -13.47 -24.41
N THR A 1121 -40.00 -14.77 -24.20
CA THR A 1121 -40.90 -15.84 -24.70
C THR A 1121 -41.11 -16.94 -23.67
N LEU A 1122 -42.24 -17.64 -23.80
CA LEU A 1122 -42.57 -18.83 -23.03
C LEU A 1122 -42.20 -20.07 -23.86
N ALA A 1123 -41.32 -20.91 -23.33
CA ALA A 1123 -40.99 -22.21 -23.92
C ALA A 1123 -41.83 -23.31 -23.25
N THR A 1124 -42.32 -24.27 -24.03
CA THR A 1124 -43.05 -25.44 -23.52
C THR A 1124 -42.83 -26.65 -24.43
N THR A 1125 -43.18 -27.84 -23.95
CA THR A 1125 -43.19 -29.05 -24.78
C THR A 1125 -44.54 -29.24 -25.45
N GLN A 1126 -44.55 -29.36 -26.78
CA GLN A 1126 -45.69 -29.84 -27.55
C GLN A 1126 -45.22 -30.98 -28.47
N ASN A 1127 -45.95 -32.11 -28.49
CA ASN A 1127 -45.63 -33.29 -29.30
C ASN A 1127 -44.16 -33.78 -29.11
N ASN A 1128 -43.67 -33.80 -27.87
CA ASN A 1128 -42.29 -34.14 -27.50
C ASN A 1128 -41.19 -33.26 -28.15
N GLN A 1129 -41.49 -31.98 -28.42
CA GLN A 1129 -40.53 -30.99 -28.92
C GLN A 1129 -40.73 -29.64 -28.23
N ILE A 1130 -39.68 -28.82 -28.12
CA ILE A 1130 -39.82 -27.42 -27.67
C ILE A 1130 -40.57 -26.63 -28.74
N ASP A 1131 -41.61 -25.92 -28.34
CA ASP A 1131 -42.16 -24.81 -29.10
C ASP A 1131 -42.26 -23.53 -28.24
N TYR A 1132 -42.16 -22.37 -28.90
CA TYR A 1132 -42.12 -21.05 -28.28
C TYR A 1132 -43.43 -20.29 -28.51
N PHE A 1133 -43.89 -19.62 -27.46
CA PHE A 1133 -45.13 -18.85 -27.44
C PHE A 1133 -44.90 -17.47 -26.83
N GLY A 1134 -45.75 -16.50 -27.18
CA GLY A 1134 -45.69 -15.13 -26.65
C GLY A 1134 -45.95 -14.05 -27.70
N ALA A 1135 -45.81 -12.78 -27.32
CA ALA A 1135 -45.94 -11.66 -28.24
C ALA A 1135 -44.79 -11.64 -29.27
N THR A 1136 -43.54 -11.80 -28.83
CA THR A 1136 -42.34 -11.83 -29.69
C THR A 1136 -42.44 -12.89 -30.79
N VAL A 1137 -42.93 -14.11 -30.48
CA VAL A 1137 -43.08 -15.16 -31.51
C VAL A 1137 -44.16 -14.79 -32.53
N ARG A 1138 -45.31 -14.25 -32.10
CA ARG A 1138 -46.35 -13.81 -33.03
C ARG A 1138 -45.90 -12.63 -33.90
N ALA A 1139 -45.16 -11.69 -33.33
CA ALA A 1139 -44.60 -10.55 -34.05
C ALA A 1139 -43.59 -11.02 -35.11
N VAL A 1140 -42.58 -11.82 -34.73
CA VAL A 1140 -41.56 -12.27 -35.68
C VAL A 1140 -42.13 -13.19 -36.77
N SER A 1141 -43.14 -14.01 -36.48
CA SER A 1141 -43.78 -14.89 -37.48
C SER A 1141 -44.61 -14.14 -38.53
N ALA A 1142 -45.03 -12.90 -38.25
CA ALA A 1142 -45.84 -12.05 -39.15
C ALA A 1142 -45.01 -10.98 -39.89
N MET A 1143 -43.75 -10.75 -39.50
CA MET A 1143 -42.86 -9.80 -40.17
C MET A 1143 -42.41 -10.22 -41.59
N PRO A 1144 -42.15 -11.51 -41.93
CA PRO A 1144 -41.68 -11.91 -43.26
C PRO A 1144 -42.58 -11.45 -44.41
N ASP A 1145 -43.91 -11.54 -44.25
CA ASP A 1145 -44.88 -11.17 -45.29
C ASP A 1145 -44.89 -9.65 -45.58
N LEU A 1146 -44.41 -8.86 -44.62
CA LEU A 1146 -44.25 -7.41 -44.74
C LEU A 1146 -42.85 -7.02 -45.26
N ALA A 1147 -41.94 -7.99 -45.37
CA ALA A 1147 -40.59 -7.79 -45.87
C ALA A 1147 -40.52 -7.82 -47.41
N GLY A 1148 -41.37 -8.58 -48.10
CA GLY A 1148 -41.55 -8.51 -49.55
C GLY A 1148 -40.29 -8.82 -50.37
N GLY A 1149 -39.51 -9.81 -49.91
CA GLY A 1149 -38.22 -10.20 -50.46
C GLY A 1149 -37.00 -9.44 -49.92
N ASP A 1150 -37.19 -8.45 -49.03
CA ASP A 1150 -36.12 -7.79 -48.26
C ASP A 1150 -36.00 -8.38 -46.83
N MET A 1151 -35.19 -7.74 -45.97
CA MET A 1151 -34.98 -8.11 -44.57
C MET A 1151 -35.51 -7.02 -43.62
N LEU A 1152 -36.38 -7.40 -42.68
CA LEU A 1152 -36.90 -6.53 -41.62
C LEU A 1152 -36.23 -6.83 -40.27
N VAL A 1153 -35.66 -5.81 -39.64
CA VAL A 1153 -35.01 -5.90 -38.32
C VAL A 1153 -35.74 -5.01 -37.32
N SER A 1154 -36.20 -5.57 -36.19
CA SER A 1154 -36.89 -4.78 -35.15
C SER A 1154 -35.94 -3.89 -34.33
N GLU A 1155 -36.49 -2.82 -33.72
CA GLU A 1155 -35.71 -1.88 -32.90
C GLU A 1155 -34.93 -2.52 -31.73
N PRO A 1156 -35.47 -3.48 -30.95
CA PRO A 1156 -34.69 -4.21 -29.95
C PRO A 1156 -33.47 -4.97 -30.51
N VAL A 1157 -33.40 -5.20 -31.82
CA VAL A 1157 -32.25 -5.81 -32.51
C VAL A 1157 -31.32 -4.75 -33.09
N TYR A 1158 -31.81 -3.78 -33.89
CA TYR A 1158 -30.93 -2.79 -34.55
C TYR A 1158 -30.35 -1.72 -33.61
N SER A 1159 -30.94 -1.54 -32.42
CA SER A 1159 -30.47 -0.59 -31.41
C SER A 1159 -29.32 -1.14 -30.55
N ASP A 1160 -29.10 -2.46 -30.58
CA ASP A 1160 -28.06 -3.13 -29.81
C ASP A 1160 -26.64 -2.72 -30.27
N PRO A 1161 -25.76 -2.28 -29.36
CA PRO A 1161 -24.39 -1.89 -29.71
C PRO A 1161 -23.59 -2.95 -30.48
N LEU A 1162 -23.84 -4.24 -30.27
CA LEU A 1162 -23.11 -5.35 -30.91
C LEU A 1162 -23.56 -5.62 -32.36
N THR A 1163 -24.78 -5.22 -32.72
CA THR A 1163 -25.31 -5.37 -34.09
C THR A 1163 -25.23 -4.08 -34.90
N ARG A 1164 -25.22 -2.93 -34.21
CA ARG A 1164 -25.34 -1.58 -34.79
C ARG A 1164 -24.35 -1.28 -35.91
N GLU A 1165 -23.11 -1.76 -35.79
CA GLU A 1165 -22.07 -1.59 -36.82
C GLU A 1165 -22.46 -2.25 -38.15
N LYS A 1166 -23.08 -3.44 -38.13
CA LYS A 1166 -23.55 -4.15 -39.34
C LYS A 1166 -24.69 -3.42 -40.06
N PHE A 1167 -25.34 -2.48 -39.40
CA PHE A 1167 -26.41 -1.66 -39.96
C PHE A 1167 -26.01 -0.18 -40.17
N ALA A 1168 -24.71 0.12 -40.18
CA ALA A 1168 -24.18 1.47 -40.37
C ALA A 1168 -24.18 1.89 -41.86
N ASP A 1169 -23.72 1.01 -42.75
CA ASP A 1169 -23.42 1.35 -44.15
C ASP A 1169 -24.58 1.13 -45.13
N SER A 1170 -25.70 0.53 -44.69
CA SER A 1170 -26.82 0.17 -45.57
C SER A 1170 -27.81 1.31 -45.87
N THR A 1171 -28.43 1.26 -47.04
CA THR A 1171 -29.49 2.18 -47.52
C THR A 1171 -30.83 1.89 -46.81
N ASN A 1172 -30.94 2.40 -45.57
CA ASN A 1172 -31.96 1.99 -44.61
C ASN A 1172 -33.21 2.88 -44.57
N GLN A 1173 -34.39 2.26 -44.58
CA GLN A 1173 -35.65 2.93 -44.21
C GLN A 1173 -36.12 2.44 -42.83
N ILE A 1174 -36.63 3.35 -42.00
CA ILE A 1174 -37.22 3.02 -40.69
C ILE A 1174 -38.74 3.18 -40.81
N GLU A 1175 -39.44 2.08 -40.57
CA GLU A 1175 -40.89 1.96 -40.66
C GLU A 1175 -41.48 1.69 -39.26
N VAL A 1176 -42.76 1.98 -39.08
CA VAL A 1176 -43.50 1.64 -37.85
C VAL A 1176 -44.63 0.71 -38.26
N ILE A 1177 -44.65 -0.49 -37.69
CA ILE A 1177 -45.58 -1.56 -38.07
C ILE A 1177 -46.34 -2.03 -36.82
N ASP A 1178 -47.66 -2.11 -36.93
CA ASP A 1178 -48.51 -2.74 -35.91
C ASP A 1178 -48.50 -4.26 -36.08
N LEU A 1179 -48.00 -4.98 -35.07
CA LEU A 1179 -47.90 -6.45 -35.09
C LEU A 1179 -48.76 -7.13 -34.01
N PRO A 1180 -49.16 -8.42 -34.17
CA PRO A 1180 -50.09 -9.11 -33.26
C PRO A 1180 -49.61 -9.28 -31.80
N GLY A 1181 -49.91 -8.28 -30.97
CA GLY A 1181 -49.51 -8.19 -29.57
C GLY A 1181 -48.32 -7.25 -29.30
N THR A 1182 -47.80 -6.59 -30.35
CA THR A 1182 -46.71 -5.61 -30.26
C THR A 1182 -47.04 -4.41 -31.18
N PRO A 1183 -48.06 -3.59 -30.84
CA PRO A 1183 -48.44 -2.42 -31.63
C PRO A 1183 -47.33 -1.36 -31.62
N GLY A 1184 -47.21 -0.60 -32.72
CA GLY A 1184 -46.20 0.44 -32.90
C GLY A 1184 -44.75 -0.06 -32.93
N LEU A 1185 -44.49 -1.33 -33.29
CA LEU A 1185 -43.12 -1.84 -33.34
C LEU A 1185 -42.34 -1.12 -34.46
N ARG A 1186 -41.28 -0.42 -34.07
CA ARG A 1186 -40.33 0.19 -35.01
C ARG A 1186 -39.47 -0.90 -35.63
N VAL A 1187 -39.39 -0.91 -36.95
CA VAL A 1187 -38.55 -1.83 -37.74
C VAL A 1187 -37.70 -1.05 -38.73
N LYS A 1188 -36.59 -1.66 -39.15
CA LYS A 1188 -35.64 -1.13 -40.11
C LYS A 1188 -35.61 -2.08 -41.30
N ARG A 1189 -36.01 -1.60 -42.48
CA ARG A 1189 -35.95 -2.36 -43.74
C ARG A 1189 -34.54 -2.24 -44.31
N ILE A 1190 -33.88 -3.38 -44.42
CA ILE A 1190 -32.60 -3.54 -45.11
C ILE A 1190 -32.93 -3.91 -46.55
N VAL A 1191 -32.91 -2.90 -47.43
CA VAL A 1191 -33.27 -3.07 -48.85
C VAL A 1191 -32.13 -3.74 -49.61
N THR A 1192 -32.46 -4.66 -50.51
CA THR A 1192 -31.49 -5.27 -51.43
C THR A 1192 -31.17 -4.35 -52.62
N GLU A 1193 -29.98 -3.73 -52.61
CA GLU A 1193 -29.36 -3.24 -53.85
C GLU A 1193 -28.98 -4.44 -54.74
N ARG A 1194 -29.16 -4.28 -56.06
CA ARG A 1194 -29.10 -5.35 -57.08
C ARG A 1194 -27.93 -5.16 -58.05
#